data_AF-A0AA85JV30-F1
#
_entry.id   AF-A0AA85JV30-F1
#
_cell.length_a   1.000
_cell.length_b   1.000
_cell.length_c   1.000
_cell.angle_alpha   90.00
_cell.angle_beta   90.00
_cell.angle_gamma   90.00
#
_symmetry.space_group_name_H-M   'P 1'
#
loop_
_entity.id
_entity.type
_entity.pdbx_description
1 polymer ?
#
loop_
_entity_poly.entity_id
_entity_poly.type
_entity_poly.pdbx_seq_one_letter_code
_entity_poly.pdbx_strand_id
1 'polypeptide(L)'
;MNDRGMPMLPPRWLKCPRMGDMILDIFIPFKTPLDNKFDHFIDPEDIFHVDDTFKTAEPYKLGLIIDLTKSRRFYNRREITDNNCKYLKIECKGNEERPTPEQVNLFIQVVNQFLDSNPGNQKIGVHCTHGFNRTGFMIAAYLVEELNYGVDIAVQIFSDSRPPGIYKADYLEDLFNRYGCIEDCPQAPPLPEWCLEDGQSSSNKPLKRSSDETHANYSDEEAASSSKILRQSSNTDETITFNYLPSRNFPPPPPGNPDLMEGVSKVDVLDQDSPEAHEARDLAEKLCKIGGFVYIDGQMFPATDSASDNEQELNDTEEVARNNKTPKVSKRPLRFKGSQPVSITQRNVAALVNCDYCVTYKADGTRYLLLIMGPGRVYLIDRGNFVYKPNVLHFPTVSWVRENGKRDPLAGSQAFLSDPDGHLVNTLLDGEMILCHDQSKPPNISTSEVSGTPRFLIYDMVALNNKSIGRLPFFERYSAIDKQIIWPRNTGGHMGLVDFSAQSFSVRRKAFRALQDTEELLKPAFLQSLDHATDGLIFQPCGPEDFYILGTCPQTLKWKPPNMNSIDFRCKVEFQRKVGEIPGYVGYLFLGGLTVPSAKLAHVSSRDKVLDGKIVECVCVPGVGWKVLRVRTDKTEPNYHKSGIAIIESIMCPVTAEQLVMCIRQRQNKVNQQQASSSRGTSASQHK
;
A
#
# COMPACT_ATOMS: atom_id res chain seq x y z
N MET A 1 -18.16 7.97 -45.34
CA MET A 1 -19.49 7.96 -45.96
C MET A 1 -19.51 6.79 -46.95
N ASN A 2 -20.68 6.21 -47.24
CA ASN A 2 -20.82 5.34 -48.42
C ASN A 2 -20.86 6.20 -49.69
N ASP A 3 -20.84 5.57 -50.87
CA ASP A 3 -20.86 6.21 -52.21
C ASP A 3 -22.02 7.21 -52.45
N ARG A 4 -22.91 7.40 -51.46
CA ARG A 4 -24.02 8.35 -51.44
C ARG A 4 -23.87 9.48 -50.41
N GLY A 5 -22.69 9.71 -49.83
CA GLY A 5 -22.48 10.77 -48.82
C GLY A 5 -23.12 10.50 -47.44
N MET A 6 -23.66 9.30 -47.21
CA MET A 6 -24.36 8.95 -45.97
C MET A 6 -23.40 8.58 -44.81
N PRO A 7 -23.69 9.00 -43.55
CA PRO A 7 -22.94 8.56 -42.38
C PRO A 7 -23.06 7.03 -42.19
N MET A 8 -21.93 6.32 -42.19
CA MET A 8 -21.93 4.88 -41.95
C MET A 8 -22.01 4.58 -40.46
N LEU A 9 -23.09 3.91 -40.03
CA LEU A 9 -23.21 3.35 -38.69
C LEU A 9 -22.04 2.39 -38.42
N PRO A 10 -21.52 2.33 -37.18
CA PRO A 10 -20.57 1.30 -36.83
C PRO A 10 -21.22 -0.09 -36.97
N PRO A 11 -20.57 -1.07 -37.63
CA PRO A 11 -21.11 -2.42 -37.75
C PRO A 11 -21.46 -3.01 -36.38
N ARG A 12 -22.58 -3.72 -36.29
CA ARG A 12 -23.02 -4.42 -35.06
C ARG A 12 -23.22 -3.50 -33.83
N TRP A 13 -23.53 -2.21 -34.06
CA TRP A 13 -23.70 -1.22 -32.99
C TRP A 13 -25.12 -1.15 -32.42
N LEU A 14 -26.15 -1.39 -33.26
CA LEU A 14 -27.56 -1.22 -32.88
C LEU A 14 -27.92 -2.09 -31.67
N LYS A 15 -27.75 -3.41 -31.81
CA LYS A 15 -28.08 -4.39 -30.75
C LYS A 15 -26.98 -4.55 -29.68
N CYS A 16 -25.90 -3.77 -29.78
CA CYS A 16 -24.88 -3.72 -28.74
C CYS A 16 -25.45 -3.00 -27.49
N PRO A 17 -25.36 -3.59 -26.28
CA PRO A 17 -25.86 -2.95 -25.06
C PRO A 17 -25.23 -1.57 -24.83
N ARG A 18 -25.97 -0.63 -24.25
CA ARG A 18 -25.52 0.77 -24.12
C ARG A 18 -24.35 0.95 -23.15
N MET A 19 -24.50 0.46 -21.92
CA MET A 19 -23.58 0.66 -20.79
C MET A 19 -23.36 -0.64 -20.01
N GLY A 20 -22.18 -0.81 -19.43
CA GLY A 20 -21.91 -1.80 -18.39
C GLY A 20 -22.02 -1.19 -16.99
N ASP A 21 -21.87 -2.05 -16.00
CA ASP A 21 -21.87 -1.69 -14.59
C ASP A 21 -20.59 -0.97 -14.19
N MET A 22 -20.67 -0.28 -13.06
CA MET A 22 -19.54 0.41 -12.46
C MET A 22 -18.45 -0.56 -12.00
N ILE A 23 -17.21 -0.28 -12.39
CA ILE A 23 -16.01 -1.05 -12.02
C ILE A 23 -15.22 -0.29 -10.96
N LEU A 24 -15.10 -0.88 -9.77
CA LEU A 24 -14.30 -0.41 -8.62
C LEU A 24 -14.52 1.07 -8.22
N ASP A 25 -15.71 1.61 -8.47
CA ASP A 25 -16.03 3.03 -8.21
C ASP A 25 -15.19 4.03 -9.03
N ILE A 26 -14.55 3.56 -10.11
CA ILE A 26 -13.68 4.33 -11.00
C ILE A 26 -14.28 4.40 -12.40
N PHE A 27 -14.51 3.24 -13.04
CA PHE A 27 -14.84 3.17 -14.45
C PHE A 27 -16.29 2.81 -14.72
N ILE A 28 -16.85 3.36 -15.80
CA ILE A 28 -18.10 2.91 -16.41
C ILE A 28 -17.81 2.62 -17.89
N PRO A 29 -17.80 1.35 -18.33
CA PRO A 29 -17.59 1.00 -19.74
C PRO A 29 -18.88 1.15 -20.55
N PHE A 30 -18.81 1.70 -21.75
CA PHE A 30 -19.99 1.89 -22.61
C PHE A 30 -19.66 1.85 -24.10
N LYS A 31 -20.69 1.71 -24.95
CA LYS A 31 -20.53 1.81 -26.42
C LYS A 31 -20.41 3.27 -26.84
N THR A 32 -19.81 3.56 -28.00
CA THR A 32 -19.74 4.96 -28.47
C THR A 32 -21.15 5.53 -28.66
N PRO A 33 -21.49 6.71 -28.11
CA PRO A 33 -22.72 7.40 -28.49
C PRO A 33 -22.61 7.91 -29.93
N LEU A 34 -23.76 8.18 -30.53
CA LEU A 34 -23.88 8.74 -31.88
C LEU A 34 -24.65 10.06 -31.79
N ASP A 35 -24.28 11.08 -32.56
CA ASP A 35 -25.01 12.35 -32.62
C ASP A 35 -26.20 12.28 -33.60
N ASN A 36 -27.01 13.34 -33.59
CA ASN A 36 -28.28 13.44 -34.31
C ASN A 36 -28.22 13.18 -35.83
N LYS A 37 -27.03 13.23 -36.44
CA LYS A 37 -26.86 12.91 -37.86
C LYS A 37 -27.10 11.43 -38.18
N PHE A 38 -27.15 10.57 -37.16
CA PHE A 38 -27.43 9.14 -37.32
C PHE A 38 -28.91 8.78 -37.07
N ASP A 39 -29.72 9.69 -36.52
CA ASP A 39 -31.09 9.40 -36.04
C ASP A 39 -32.00 8.87 -37.15
N HIS A 40 -31.85 9.38 -38.36
CA HIS A 40 -32.65 8.95 -39.51
C HIS A 40 -32.38 7.48 -39.92
N PHE A 41 -31.34 6.86 -39.38
CA PHE A 41 -30.92 5.49 -39.68
C PHE A 41 -31.09 4.53 -38.48
N ILE A 42 -31.60 5.01 -37.35
CA ILE A 42 -31.71 4.25 -36.10
C ILE A 42 -33.15 4.34 -35.62
N ASP A 43 -33.74 3.21 -35.24
CA ASP A 43 -35.07 3.23 -34.62
C ASP A 43 -35.05 4.05 -33.32
N PRO A 44 -36.10 4.84 -33.00
CA PRO A 44 -36.10 5.72 -31.82
C PRO A 44 -35.71 5.05 -30.50
N GLU A 45 -36.02 3.76 -30.35
CA GLU A 45 -35.69 2.94 -29.18
C GLU A 45 -34.21 2.56 -29.07
N ASP A 46 -33.48 2.54 -30.19
CA ASP A 46 -32.06 2.18 -30.29
C ASP A 46 -31.13 3.41 -30.28
N ILE A 47 -31.69 4.63 -30.30
CA ILE A 47 -30.93 5.90 -30.21
C ILE A 47 -30.18 5.98 -28.88
N PHE A 48 -28.89 6.32 -28.96
CA PHE A 48 -28.01 6.51 -27.80
C PHE A 48 -27.08 7.69 -28.04
N HIS A 49 -27.49 8.86 -27.55
CA HIS A 49 -26.76 10.11 -27.62
C HIS A 49 -25.80 10.30 -26.44
N VAL A 50 -25.01 11.37 -26.50
CA VAL A 50 -24.15 11.80 -25.40
C VAL A 50 -24.96 12.07 -24.13
N ASP A 51 -26.09 12.76 -24.22
CA ASP A 51 -26.94 13.03 -23.05
C ASP A 51 -27.49 11.75 -22.41
N ASP A 52 -27.79 10.72 -23.22
CA ASP A 52 -28.23 9.43 -22.71
C ASP A 52 -27.10 8.71 -21.94
N THR A 53 -25.84 8.99 -22.26
CA THR A 53 -24.68 8.48 -21.51
C THR A 53 -24.68 9.03 -20.09
N PHE A 54 -24.91 10.34 -19.93
CA PHE A 54 -24.98 10.97 -18.59
C PHE A 54 -26.21 10.53 -17.80
N LYS A 55 -27.38 10.45 -18.45
CA LYS A 55 -28.63 9.97 -17.82
C LYS A 55 -28.51 8.51 -17.37
N THR A 56 -27.96 7.64 -18.22
CA THR A 56 -27.80 6.22 -17.90
C THR A 56 -26.75 5.99 -16.82
N ALA A 57 -25.79 6.92 -16.66
CA ALA A 57 -24.79 6.86 -15.60
C ALA A 57 -25.31 7.31 -14.22
N GLU A 58 -26.52 7.89 -14.10
CA GLU A 58 -27.07 8.27 -12.79
C GLU A 58 -27.24 7.04 -11.86
N PRO A 59 -26.92 7.16 -10.55
CA PRO A 59 -26.64 8.39 -9.79
C PRO A 59 -25.19 8.89 -9.85
N TYR A 60 -24.36 8.31 -10.72
CA TYR A 60 -22.94 8.63 -10.80
C TYR A 60 -22.68 9.84 -11.70
N LYS A 61 -21.85 10.78 -11.23
CA LYS A 61 -21.45 11.94 -12.02
C LYS A 61 -20.22 11.61 -12.86
N LEU A 62 -20.35 11.55 -14.18
CA LEU A 62 -19.19 11.45 -15.07
C LEU A 62 -18.39 12.76 -15.04
N GLY A 63 -17.08 12.68 -14.82
CA GLY A 63 -16.17 13.84 -14.86
C GLY A 63 -15.06 13.74 -15.89
N LEU A 64 -14.82 12.55 -16.44
CA LEU A 64 -13.92 12.32 -17.56
C LEU A 64 -14.50 11.23 -18.47
N ILE A 65 -14.44 11.45 -19.78
CA ILE A 65 -14.70 10.42 -20.79
C ILE A 65 -13.43 10.19 -21.61
N ILE A 66 -13.02 8.93 -21.68
CA ILE A 66 -11.88 8.45 -22.46
C ILE A 66 -12.40 7.70 -23.70
N ASP A 67 -12.16 8.28 -24.86
CA ASP A 67 -12.54 7.77 -26.18
C ASP A 67 -11.38 7.02 -26.83
N LEU A 68 -11.51 5.70 -26.94
CA LEU A 68 -10.51 4.79 -27.52
C LEU A 68 -10.73 4.55 -29.03
N THR A 69 -11.66 5.25 -29.67
CA THR A 69 -11.91 5.11 -31.11
C THR A 69 -10.88 5.89 -31.91
N LYS A 70 -10.53 5.39 -33.10
CA LYS A 70 -9.77 6.20 -34.08
C LYS A 70 -10.63 7.27 -34.74
N SER A 71 -11.94 7.03 -34.86
CA SER A 71 -12.84 7.92 -35.59
C SER A 71 -13.24 9.13 -34.75
N ARG A 72 -13.35 10.30 -35.38
CA ARG A 72 -13.91 11.52 -34.77
C ARG A 72 -15.33 11.81 -35.28
N ARG A 73 -15.94 10.85 -35.98
CA ARG A 73 -17.20 11.04 -36.71
C ARG A 73 -18.44 10.67 -35.92
N PHE A 74 -18.32 10.16 -34.69
CA PHE A 74 -19.47 9.57 -33.99
C PHE A 74 -20.31 10.61 -33.24
N TYR A 75 -19.67 11.54 -32.53
CA TYR A 75 -20.34 12.62 -31.82
C TYR A 75 -19.39 13.80 -31.66
N ASN A 76 -19.91 14.99 -31.32
CA ASN A 76 -19.08 16.15 -31.08
C ASN A 76 -18.57 16.15 -29.63
N ARG A 77 -17.25 16.24 -29.43
CA ARG A 77 -16.65 16.33 -28.09
C ARG A 77 -17.20 17.50 -27.25
N ARG A 78 -17.74 18.55 -27.89
CA ARG A 78 -18.37 19.68 -27.19
C ARG A 78 -19.56 19.25 -26.35
N GLU A 79 -20.35 18.29 -26.82
CA GLU A 79 -21.49 17.74 -26.08
C GLU A 79 -21.08 17.13 -24.72
N ILE A 80 -19.84 16.62 -24.62
CA ILE A 80 -19.26 16.12 -23.36
C ILE A 80 -18.84 17.27 -22.46
N THR A 81 -18.14 18.27 -23.02
CA THR A 81 -17.62 19.40 -22.23
C THR A 81 -18.72 20.32 -21.73
N ASP A 82 -19.82 20.44 -22.47
CA ASP A 82 -21.00 21.22 -22.09
C ASP A 82 -21.71 20.61 -20.86
N ASN A 83 -21.55 19.31 -20.64
CA ASN A 83 -22.00 18.58 -19.45
C ASN A 83 -20.99 18.65 -18.27
N ASN A 84 -20.04 19.60 -18.28
CA ASN A 84 -18.98 19.76 -17.27
C ASN A 84 -18.14 18.48 -17.04
N CYS A 85 -17.91 17.73 -18.12
CA CYS A 85 -17.10 16.52 -18.15
C CYS A 85 -15.88 16.73 -19.04
N LYS A 86 -14.69 16.34 -18.57
CA LYS A 86 -13.47 16.35 -19.38
C LYS A 86 -13.56 15.28 -20.47
N TYR A 87 -12.91 15.53 -21.60
CA TYR A 87 -12.85 14.59 -22.73
C TYR A 87 -11.40 14.37 -23.15
N LEU A 88 -10.99 13.11 -23.25
CA LEU A 88 -9.70 12.71 -23.80
C LEU A 88 -9.88 11.61 -24.85
N LYS A 89 -9.14 11.72 -25.96
CA LYS A 89 -9.09 10.69 -27.01
C LYS A 89 -7.73 10.01 -27.03
N ILE A 90 -7.71 8.68 -26.88
CA ILE A 90 -6.52 7.84 -27.07
C ILE A 90 -6.74 7.03 -28.33
N GLU A 91 -6.12 7.46 -29.44
CA GLU A 91 -6.39 6.89 -30.75
C GLU A 91 -5.76 5.50 -30.94
N CYS A 92 -6.43 4.44 -30.49
CA CYS A 92 -6.06 3.07 -30.84
C CYS A 92 -6.28 2.85 -32.34
N LYS A 93 -5.26 2.33 -33.05
CA LYS A 93 -5.33 2.11 -34.50
C LYS A 93 -6.56 1.26 -34.87
N GLY A 94 -7.15 1.58 -36.03
CA GLY A 94 -8.22 0.75 -36.61
C GLY A 94 -7.67 -0.58 -37.12
N ASN A 95 -8.56 -1.53 -37.44
CA ASN A 95 -8.24 -2.92 -37.82
C ASN A 95 -7.82 -3.83 -36.66
N GLU A 96 -8.40 -3.60 -35.48
CA GLU A 96 -8.39 -4.57 -34.38
C GLU A 96 -7.03 -4.75 -33.68
N GLU A 97 -6.05 -3.89 -33.96
CA GLU A 97 -4.77 -3.88 -33.25
C GLU A 97 -4.95 -3.60 -31.75
N ARG A 98 -4.21 -4.37 -30.95
CA ARG A 98 -4.17 -4.31 -29.49
C ARG A 98 -3.55 -2.99 -29.01
N PRO A 99 -3.98 -2.42 -27.86
CA PRO A 99 -3.37 -1.20 -27.32
C PRO A 99 -1.87 -1.35 -27.11
N THR A 100 -1.06 -0.40 -27.60
CA THR A 100 0.39 -0.45 -27.40
C THR A 100 0.76 -0.11 -25.95
N PRO A 101 1.94 -0.52 -25.45
CA PRO A 101 2.39 -0.15 -24.11
C PRO A 101 2.33 1.37 -23.85
N GLU A 102 2.66 2.20 -24.84
CA GLU A 102 2.60 3.67 -24.70
C GLU A 102 1.16 4.17 -24.54
N GLN A 103 0.20 3.52 -25.20
CA GLN A 103 -1.23 3.87 -25.06
C GLN A 103 -1.77 3.44 -23.71
N VAL A 104 -1.35 2.28 -23.20
CA VAL A 104 -1.70 1.79 -21.86
C VAL A 104 -1.13 2.75 -20.80
N ASN A 105 0.15 3.12 -20.91
CA ASN A 105 0.78 4.08 -19.99
C ASN A 105 0.08 5.43 -20.01
N LEU A 106 -0.28 5.94 -21.20
CA LEU A 106 -1.05 7.19 -21.30
C LEU A 106 -2.43 7.08 -20.67
N PHE A 107 -3.13 5.95 -20.87
CA PHE A 107 -4.42 5.70 -20.24
C PHE A 107 -4.29 5.70 -18.72
N ILE A 108 -3.30 5.00 -18.18
CA ILE A 108 -2.99 4.94 -16.76
C ILE A 108 -2.69 6.33 -16.19
N GLN A 109 -1.78 7.08 -16.82
CA GLN A 109 -1.42 8.43 -16.40
C GLN A 109 -2.64 9.36 -16.32
N VAL A 110 -3.50 9.31 -17.34
CA VAL A 110 -4.70 10.14 -17.40
C VAL A 110 -5.70 9.77 -16.32
N VAL A 111 -5.90 8.47 -16.08
CA VAL A 111 -6.80 8.00 -15.04
C VAL A 111 -6.30 8.45 -13.67
N ASN A 112 -5.02 8.25 -13.37
CA ASN A 112 -4.43 8.67 -12.09
C ASN A 112 -4.53 10.18 -11.90
N GLN A 113 -4.13 10.98 -12.90
CA GLN A 113 -4.25 12.43 -12.86
C GLN A 113 -5.69 12.89 -12.59
N PHE A 114 -6.67 12.22 -13.19
CA PHE A 114 -8.07 12.53 -12.97
C PHE A 114 -8.53 12.16 -11.55
N LEU A 115 -8.15 11.00 -11.05
CA LEU A 115 -8.51 10.51 -9.71
C LEU A 115 -7.87 11.35 -8.61
N ASP A 116 -6.61 11.75 -8.77
CA ASP A 116 -5.89 12.62 -7.83
C ASP A 116 -6.54 14.00 -7.74
N SER A 117 -7.00 14.53 -8.88
CA SER A 117 -7.72 15.81 -8.94
C SER A 117 -9.16 15.73 -8.41
N ASN A 118 -9.74 14.53 -8.28
CA ASN A 118 -11.15 14.33 -7.95
C ASN A 118 -11.35 13.11 -7.02
N PRO A 119 -11.13 13.25 -5.69
CA PRO A 119 -11.21 12.14 -4.74
C PRO A 119 -12.66 11.64 -4.53
N GLY A 120 -13.17 10.85 -5.48
CA GLY A 120 -14.36 9.99 -5.34
C GLY A 120 -15.69 10.57 -5.87
N ASN A 121 -15.79 11.88 -6.12
CA ASN A 121 -17.06 12.52 -6.50
C ASN A 121 -17.45 12.36 -7.99
N GLN A 122 -16.50 12.08 -8.87
CA GLN A 122 -16.74 11.94 -10.31
C GLN A 122 -16.11 10.66 -10.86
N LYS A 123 -16.76 10.06 -11.85
CA LYS A 123 -16.38 8.76 -12.45
C LYS A 123 -15.85 8.92 -13.86
N ILE A 124 -15.11 7.91 -14.31
CA ILE A 124 -14.49 7.88 -15.63
C ILE A 124 -15.31 6.98 -16.56
N GLY A 125 -15.89 7.58 -17.58
CA GLY A 125 -16.48 6.84 -18.68
C GLY A 125 -15.39 6.38 -19.65
N VAL A 126 -15.38 5.09 -20.02
CA VAL A 126 -14.43 4.59 -21.03
C VAL A 126 -15.20 3.90 -22.14
N HIS A 127 -14.97 4.31 -23.39
CA HIS A 127 -15.60 3.65 -24.53
C HIS A 127 -14.63 3.41 -25.68
N CYS A 128 -14.92 2.39 -26.45
CA CYS A 128 -14.40 2.22 -27.80
C CYS A 128 -15.60 2.24 -28.77
N THR A 129 -15.57 1.48 -29.86
CA THR A 129 -16.75 1.39 -30.74
C THR A 129 -17.91 0.68 -30.03
N HIS A 130 -17.65 -0.52 -29.49
CA HIS A 130 -18.66 -1.35 -28.82
C HIS A 130 -18.56 -1.35 -27.29
N GLY A 131 -17.44 -0.87 -26.73
CA GLY A 131 -17.23 -0.83 -25.28
C GLY A 131 -16.74 -2.14 -24.65
N PHE A 132 -16.20 -3.08 -25.44
CA PHE A 132 -15.77 -4.41 -24.96
C PHE A 132 -14.26 -4.62 -25.06
N ASN A 133 -13.70 -4.98 -26.23
CA ASN A 133 -12.31 -5.46 -26.31
C ASN A 133 -11.25 -4.41 -25.90
N ARG A 134 -11.19 -3.26 -26.59
CA ARG A 134 -10.23 -2.19 -26.26
C ARG A 134 -10.50 -1.55 -24.89
N THR A 135 -11.79 -1.36 -24.56
CA THR A 135 -12.22 -0.82 -23.27
C THR A 135 -11.81 -1.74 -22.13
N GLY A 136 -12.12 -3.02 -22.23
CA GLY A 136 -11.75 -4.04 -21.27
C GLY A 136 -10.25 -4.24 -21.17
N PHE A 137 -9.52 -4.18 -22.28
CA PHE A 137 -8.05 -4.24 -22.25
C PHE A 137 -7.45 -3.09 -21.45
N MET A 138 -7.86 -1.84 -21.71
CA MET A 138 -7.33 -0.68 -21.01
C MET A 138 -7.70 -0.69 -19.52
N ILE A 139 -8.95 -1.04 -19.20
CA ILE A 139 -9.40 -1.17 -17.81
C ILE A 139 -8.65 -2.31 -17.12
N ALA A 140 -8.56 -3.50 -17.71
CA ALA A 140 -7.85 -4.63 -17.12
C ALA A 140 -6.36 -4.33 -16.91
N ALA A 141 -5.70 -3.69 -17.88
CA ALA A 141 -4.31 -3.25 -17.74
C ALA A 141 -4.14 -2.27 -16.57
N TYR A 142 -5.05 -1.29 -16.42
CA TYR A 142 -5.05 -0.39 -15.25
C TYR A 142 -5.24 -1.16 -13.92
N LEU A 143 -6.17 -2.11 -13.87
CA LEU A 143 -6.40 -2.92 -12.66
C LEU A 143 -5.15 -3.71 -12.27
N VAL A 144 -4.38 -4.19 -13.24
CA VAL A 144 -3.14 -4.94 -12.99
C VAL A 144 -1.99 -4.02 -12.62
N GLU A 145 -1.70 -2.99 -13.42
CA GLU A 145 -0.52 -2.13 -13.21
C GLU A 145 -0.67 -1.19 -12.00
N GLU A 146 -1.84 -0.58 -11.80
CA GLU A 146 -2.04 0.44 -10.75
C GLU A 146 -2.67 -0.12 -9.47
N LEU A 147 -3.59 -1.08 -9.62
CA LEU A 147 -4.33 -1.65 -8.49
C LEU A 147 -3.83 -3.04 -8.08
N ASN A 148 -2.83 -3.57 -8.79
CA ASN A 148 -2.12 -4.81 -8.48
C ASN A 148 -3.03 -6.06 -8.40
N TYR A 149 -4.10 -6.08 -9.22
CA TYR A 149 -4.95 -7.26 -9.42
C TYR A 149 -4.22 -8.31 -10.28
N GLY A 150 -4.56 -9.59 -10.10
CA GLY A 150 -4.19 -10.61 -11.08
C GLY A 150 -4.92 -10.38 -12.40
N VAL A 151 -4.26 -10.67 -13.54
CA VAL A 151 -4.84 -10.47 -14.88
C VAL A 151 -6.11 -11.29 -15.09
N ASP A 152 -6.18 -12.48 -14.49
CA ASP A 152 -7.36 -13.34 -14.41
C ASP A 152 -8.53 -12.63 -13.72
N ILE A 153 -8.29 -12.06 -12.54
CA ILE A 153 -9.30 -11.32 -11.78
C ILE A 153 -9.67 -10.01 -12.48
N ALA A 154 -8.73 -9.31 -13.07
CA ALA A 154 -8.98 -8.07 -13.81
C ALA A 154 -9.91 -8.30 -15.02
N VAL A 155 -9.64 -9.37 -15.78
CA VAL A 155 -10.51 -9.81 -16.90
C VAL A 155 -11.87 -10.25 -16.38
N GLN A 156 -11.93 -10.97 -15.25
CA GLN A 156 -13.20 -11.40 -14.65
C GLN A 156 -14.04 -10.21 -14.17
N ILE A 157 -13.46 -9.23 -13.48
CA ILE A 157 -14.16 -8.02 -13.03
C ILE A 157 -14.78 -7.28 -14.21
N PHE A 158 -14.03 -7.15 -15.32
CA PHE A 158 -14.56 -6.54 -16.52
C PHE A 158 -15.68 -7.37 -17.15
N SER A 159 -15.53 -8.71 -17.18
CA SER A 159 -16.54 -9.62 -17.69
C SER A 159 -17.85 -9.54 -16.92
N ASP A 160 -17.77 -9.55 -15.58
CA ASP A 160 -18.94 -9.46 -14.70
C ASP A 160 -19.67 -8.13 -14.85
N SER A 161 -18.91 -7.04 -14.96
CA SER A 161 -19.46 -5.68 -15.09
C SER A 161 -19.94 -5.38 -16.52
N ARG A 162 -19.43 -6.09 -17.52
CA ARG A 162 -19.76 -5.87 -18.93
C ARG A 162 -19.85 -7.21 -19.68
N PRO A 163 -20.87 -8.05 -19.44
CA PRO A 163 -20.95 -9.39 -20.03
C PRO A 163 -21.01 -9.36 -21.57
N PRO A 164 -20.26 -10.24 -22.27
CA PRO A 164 -19.47 -11.36 -21.74
C PRO A 164 -17.99 -11.01 -21.46
N GLY A 165 -17.63 -9.73 -21.40
CA GLY A 165 -16.25 -9.27 -21.27
C GLY A 165 -15.51 -9.16 -22.59
N ILE A 166 -14.20 -9.40 -22.57
CA ILE A 166 -13.34 -9.37 -23.75
C ILE A 166 -13.59 -10.66 -24.54
N TYR A 167 -14.26 -10.56 -25.69
CA TYR A 167 -14.66 -11.71 -26.52
C TYR A 167 -13.70 -12.00 -27.68
N LYS A 168 -12.54 -11.34 -27.72
CA LYS A 168 -11.50 -11.56 -28.70
C LYS A 168 -10.27 -12.18 -28.05
N ALA A 169 -9.89 -13.36 -28.52
CA ALA A 169 -8.79 -14.15 -27.96
C ALA A 169 -7.46 -13.41 -27.99
N ASP A 170 -7.14 -12.70 -29.08
CA ASP A 170 -5.88 -11.96 -29.24
C ASP A 170 -5.68 -10.87 -28.18
N TYR A 171 -6.76 -10.26 -27.68
CA TYR A 171 -6.71 -9.29 -26.59
C TYR A 171 -6.44 -9.97 -25.24
N LEU A 172 -7.06 -11.12 -24.99
CA LEU A 172 -6.85 -11.91 -23.78
C LEU A 172 -5.42 -12.46 -23.74
N GLU A 173 -4.95 -13.06 -24.84
CA GLU A 173 -3.60 -13.60 -24.97
C GLU A 173 -2.53 -12.53 -24.72
N ASP A 174 -2.73 -11.30 -25.23
CA ASP A 174 -1.78 -10.20 -24.99
C ASP A 174 -1.81 -9.70 -23.54
N LEU A 175 -2.98 -9.61 -22.90
CA LEU A 175 -3.05 -9.33 -21.46
C LEU A 175 -2.30 -10.39 -20.63
N PHE A 176 -2.54 -11.67 -20.91
CA PHE A 176 -1.90 -12.76 -20.17
C PHE A 176 -0.41 -12.88 -20.50
N ASN A 177 0.02 -12.55 -21.72
CA ASN A 177 1.44 -12.50 -22.07
C ASN A 177 2.17 -11.32 -21.41
N ARG A 178 1.50 -10.19 -21.20
CA ARG A 178 2.09 -9.02 -20.52
C ARG A 178 2.12 -9.16 -19.00
N TYR A 179 1.06 -9.73 -18.42
CA TYR A 179 0.78 -9.61 -16.99
C TYR A 179 0.57 -10.94 -16.23
N GLY A 180 0.65 -12.09 -16.91
CA GLY A 180 0.38 -13.39 -16.30
C GLY A 180 1.07 -14.55 -17.01
N CYS A 181 0.46 -15.73 -16.96
CA CYS A 181 0.90 -16.91 -17.70
C CYS A 181 -0.08 -17.21 -18.84
N ILE A 182 0.43 -17.42 -20.07
CA ILE A 182 -0.42 -17.71 -21.22
C ILE A 182 -1.21 -19.03 -21.07
N GLU A 183 -0.71 -19.96 -20.24
CA GLU A 183 -1.35 -21.23 -19.92
C GLU A 183 -2.64 -21.06 -19.11
N ASP A 184 -2.75 -19.96 -18.35
CA ASP A 184 -3.92 -19.61 -17.55
C ASP A 184 -4.91 -18.70 -18.30
N CYS A 185 -4.64 -18.39 -19.58
CA CYS A 185 -5.50 -17.52 -20.38
C CYS A 185 -6.87 -18.18 -20.59
N PRO A 186 -7.99 -17.53 -20.20
CA PRO A 186 -9.31 -18.07 -20.43
C PRO A 186 -9.60 -18.15 -21.92
N GLN A 187 -10.36 -19.17 -22.32
CA GLN A 187 -10.89 -19.21 -23.68
C GLN A 187 -11.81 -18.02 -23.90
N ALA A 188 -11.68 -17.38 -25.06
CA ALA A 188 -12.56 -16.27 -25.42
C ALA A 188 -14.03 -16.73 -25.36
N PRO A 189 -14.91 -15.98 -24.68
CA PRO A 189 -16.31 -16.32 -24.59
C PRO A 189 -16.95 -16.36 -25.99
N PRO A 190 -18.04 -17.12 -26.17
CA PRO A 190 -18.75 -17.15 -27.44
C PRO A 190 -19.18 -15.74 -27.85
N LEU A 191 -19.14 -15.47 -29.15
CA LEU A 191 -19.57 -14.18 -29.71
C LEU A 191 -21.01 -13.91 -29.25
N PRO A 192 -21.30 -12.74 -28.66
CA PRO A 192 -22.66 -12.37 -28.29
C PRO A 192 -23.63 -12.47 -29.48
N GLU A 193 -24.90 -12.72 -29.21
CA GLU A 193 -25.92 -12.82 -30.27
C GLU A 193 -25.97 -11.56 -31.15
N TRP A 194 -25.79 -10.38 -30.57
CA TRP A 194 -25.72 -9.11 -31.30
C TRP A 194 -24.49 -8.96 -32.22
N CYS A 195 -23.51 -9.85 -32.11
CA CYS A 195 -22.34 -9.91 -32.98
C CYS A 195 -22.54 -10.77 -34.24
N LEU A 196 -23.60 -11.58 -34.29
CA LEU A 196 -23.95 -12.43 -35.42
C LEU A 196 -24.81 -11.63 -36.40
N GLU A 197 -24.36 -11.49 -37.64
CA GLU A 197 -25.19 -10.90 -38.69
C GLU A 197 -26.24 -11.93 -39.15
N ASP A 198 -27.48 -11.46 -39.35
CA ASP A 198 -28.48 -12.17 -40.12
C ASP A 198 -27.96 -12.36 -41.56
N GLY A 199 -27.37 -13.53 -41.85
CA GLY A 199 -27.05 -13.97 -43.21
C GLY A 199 -25.58 -14.30 -43.46
N GLN A 200 -25.22 -15.57 -43.26
CA GLN A 200 -23.99 -16.14 -43.81
C GLN A 200 -24.09 -16.25 -45.35
N SER A 201 -23.14 -15.67 -46.09
CA SER A 201 -22.60 -16.31 -47.30
C SER A 201 -21.24 -15.72 -47.71
N SER A 202 -20.21 -16.54 -47.53
CA SER A 202 -19.05 -16.76 -48.41
C SER A 202 -18.43 -15.61 -49.24
N SER A 203 -17.11 -15.47 -49.01
CA SER A 203 -16.02 -15.31 -50.00
C SER A 203 -15.69 -13.93 -50.61
N ASN A 204 -14.37 -13.72 -50.66
CA ASN A 204 -13.57 -12.82 -51.52
C ASN A 204 -13.33 -11.34 -51.08
N LYS A 205 -12.09 -11.11 -50.62
CA LYS A 205 -11.26 -9.88 -50.85
C LYS A 205 -11.21 -9.54 -52.37
N PRO A 206 -10.65 -8.41 -52.88
CA PRO A 206 -9.84 -7.35 -52.22
C PRO A 206 -9.93 -5.89 -52.81
N LEU A 207 -9.10 -4.97 -52.25
CA LEU A 207 -8.24 -3.92 -52.90
C LEU A 207 -8.71 -2.45 -53.17
N LYS A 208 -7.98 -1.54 -52.49
CA LYS A 208 -7.18 -0.35 -52.93
C LYS A 208 -7.81 0.93 -53.56
N ARG A 209 -7.39 2.06 -52.92
CA ARG A 209 -6.83 3.38 -53.42
C ARG A 209 -7.57 4.12 -54.56
N SER A 210 -7.77 5.44 -54.53
CA SER A 210 -6.79 6.56 -54.56
C SER A 210 -7.52 7.89 -54.19
N SER A 211 -6.99 8.77 -53.34
CA SER A 211 -6.19 9.99 -53.62
C SER A 211 -6.75 10.95 -54.69
N ASP A 212 -7.03 12.20 -54.27
CA ASP A 212 -6.49 13.48 -54.79
C ASP A 212 -7.46 14.64 -54.47
N GLU A 213 -7.05 15.60 -53.62
CA GLU A 213 -6.65 16.99 -53.98
C GLU A 213 -7.83 17.87 -54.46
N THR A 214 -8.16 19.03 -53.90
CA THR A 214 -7.34 20.26 -53.88
C THR A 214 -8.07 21.40 -53.12
N HIS A 215 -7.23 22.32 -52.62
CA HIS A 215 -7.41 23.69 -52.12
C HIS A 215 -8.61 24.56 -52.58
N ALA A 216 -9.09 25.44 -51.68
CA ALA A 216 -9.00 26.90 -51.83
C ALA A 216 -9.43 27.66 -50.56
N ASN A 217 -8.61 28.64 -50.19
CA ASN A 217 -8.81 29.64 -49.14
C ASN A 217 -9.92 30.64 -49.48
N TYR A 218 -10.55 31.23 -48.47
CA TYR A 218 -10.85 32.67 -48.41
C TYR A 218 -10.81 33.16 -46.96
N SER A 219 -10.25 34.34 -46.80
CA SER A 219 -9.96 35.06 -45.56
C SER A 219 -10.97 36.19 -45.29
N ASP A 220 -10.71 36.89 -44.19
CA ASP A 220 -11.07 38.28 -43.84
C ASP A 220 -12.22 38.41 -42.82
N GLU A 221 -11.91 38.76 -41.55
CA GLU A 221 -11.65 40.09 -40.94
C GLU A 221 -12.88 40.51 -40.13
N GLU A 222 -12.79 40.45 -38.79
CA GLU A 222 -12.51 41.57 -37.87
C GLU A 222 -13.65 42.59 -37.69
N ALA A 223 -14.11 42.74 -36.44
CA ALA A 223 -14.35 44.04 -35.83
C ALA A 223 -14.49 43.90 -34.30
N ALA A 224 -13.67 44.69 -33.59
CA ALA A 224 -13.58 44.82 -32.13
C ALA A 224 -14.50 45.93 -31.57
N SER A 225 -14.33 46.20 -30.26
CA SER A 225 -14.68 47.42 -29.49
C SER A 225 -15.92 47.29 -28.59
N SER A 226 -15.98 47.71 -27.31
CA SER A 226 -15.02 48.24 -26.33
C SER A 226 -15.74 48.36 -24.96
N SER A 227 -15.08 47.84 -23.93
CA SER A 227 -14.81 48.37 -22.58
C SER A 227 -15.73 49.40 -21.86
N LYS A 228 -15.92 49.22 -20.53
CA LYS A 228 -15.77 50.28 -19.49
C LYS A 228 -15.63 49.70 -18.07
N ILE A 229 -14.75 50.33 -17.29
CA ILE A 229 -14.26 50.03 -15.94
C ILE A 229 -14.80 51.09 -14.96
N LEU A 230 -14.93 50.75 -13.67
CA LEU A 230 -14.61 51.51 -12.41
C LEU A 230 -15.63 51.11 -11.30
N ARG A 231 -15.35 51.06 -9.98
CA ARG A 231 -14.28 51.63 -9.13
C ARG A 231 -14.29 50.91 -7.75
N GLN A 232 -13.13 50.82 -7.11
CA GLN A 232 -12.92 50.45 -5.71
C GLN A 232 -13.13 51.63 -4.75
N SER A 233 -13.29 51.33 -3.45
CA SER A 233 -12.78 52.17 -2.36
C SER A 233 -12.44 51.35 -1.10
N SER A 234 -11.27 51.66 -0.55
CA SER A 234 -10.60 51.14 0.65
C SER A 234 -11.00 51.86 1.94
N ASN A 235 -10.74 51.27 3.12
CA ASN A 235 -9.95 51.93 4.18
C ASN A 235 -9.54 50.97 5.32
N THR A 236 -8.38 51.30 5.86
CA THR A 236 -7.51 50.66 6.86
C THR A 236 -7.88 51.01 8.31
N ASP A 237 -7.42 50.20 9.27
CA ASP A 237 -6.73 50.72 10.47
C ASP A 237 -5.90 49.62 11.18
N GLU A 238 -4.65 49.98 11.52
CA GLU A 238 -3.67 49.18 12.26
C GLU A 238 -3.64 49.60 13.74
N THR A 239 -3.29 48.67 14.63
CA THR A 239 -2.68 49.00 15.93
C THR A 239 -1.69 47.91 16.32
N ILE A 240 -0.45 48.32 16.62
CA ILE A 240 0.72 47.48 16.90
C ILE A 240 0.99 47.47 18.42
N THR A 241 1.32 46.30 18.97
CA THR A 241 1.99 46.15 20.27
C THR A 241 3.13 45.12 20.19
N PHE A 242 4.21 45.40 20.94
CA PHE A 242 5.58 44.90 20.80
C PHE A 242 5.86 43.43 21.26
N ASN A 243 6.68 42.75 20.46
CA ASN A 243 7.76 41.77 20.75
C ASN A 243 7.60 40.65 21.82
N TYR A 244 7.41 39.42 21.33
CA TYR A 244 8.09 38.20 21.84
C TYR A 244 8.92 37.61 20.69
N LEU A 245 10.11 37.07 20.98
CA LEU A 245 10.94 36.36 20.00
C LEU A 245 10.14 35.23 19.33
N PRO A 246 10.38 34.93 18.03
CA PRO A 246 9.57 33.94 17.33
C PRO A 246 9.83 32.55 17.90
N SER A 247 8.78 31.94 18.48
CA SER A 247 8.75 30.49 18.69
C SER A 247 9.10 29.82 17.36
N ARG A 248 10.02 28.85 17.38
CA ARG A 248 10.10 27.90 16.27
C ARG A 248 8.69 27.34 16.10
N ASN A 249 8.03 27.67 14.99
CA ASN A 249 6.74 27.08 14.64
C ASN A 249 7.00 25.63 14.26
N PHE A 250 6.99 24.75 15.26
CA PHE A 250 7.03 23.31 15.04
C PHE A 250 5.79 22.87 14.26
N PRO A 251 5.88 21.81 13.44
CA PRO A 251 4.71 21.23 12.78
C PRO A 251 3.70 20.77 13.82
N PRO A 252 2.41 20.62 13.48
CA PRO A 252 1.42 20.10 14.42
C PRO A 252 1.81 18.69 14.90
N PRO A 253 1.42 18.31 16.12
CA PRO A 253 1.73 17.00 16.69
C PRO A 253 0.92 15.92 15.97
N PRO A 254 1.28 14.63 16.13
CA PRO A 254 0.50 13.54 15.57
C PRO A 254 -0.95 13.56 16.06
N PRO A 255 -1.94 13.32 15.20
CA PRO A 255 -3.34 13.28 15.59
C PRO A 255 -3.66 12.03 16.42
N GLY A 256 -4.43 12.18 17.49
CA GLY A 256 -4.86 11.10 18.37
C GLY A 256 -4.29 11.23 19.78
N ASN A 257 -4.45 10.19 20.59
CA ASN A 257 -3.93 10.12 21.95
C ASN A 257 -2.76 9.14 22.01
N PRO A 258 -1.66 9.46 22.70
CA PRO A 258 -0.60 8.50 22.99
C PRO A 258 -1.15 7.27 23.71
N ASP A 259 -0.76 6.09 23.25
CA ASP A 259 -1.15 4.79 23.80
C ASP A 259 0.13 3.99 24.12
N LEU A 260 0.71 4.30 25.28
CA LEU A 260 1.85 3.53 25.80
C LEU A 260 1.36 2.13 26.15
N MET A 261 2.12 1.10 25.74
CA MET A 261 1.80 -0.30 26.04
C MET A 261 1.48 -0.48 27.53
N GLU A 262 0.30 -1.03 27.81
CA GLU A 262 -0.15 -1.33 29.16
C GLU A 262 0.87 -2.22 29.88
N GLY A 263 1.06 -2.03 31.19
CA GLY A 263 2.05 -2.78 31.99
C GLY A 263 3.50 -2.24 31.91
N VAL A 264 3.79 -1.30 31.01
CA VAL A 264 5.08 -0.58 31.02
C VAL A 264 5.02 0.58 32.01
N SER A 265 5.82 0.49 33.08
CA SER A 265 5.96 1.55 34.08
C SER A 265 7.30 2.29 33.93
N LYS A 266 7.46 3.44 34.59
CA LYS A 266 8.68 4.29 34.55
C LYS A 266 9.03 4.79 33.13
N VAL A 267 8.02 5.09 32.33
CA VAL A 267 8.16 5.75 31.03
C VAL A 267 7.14 6.88 31.01
N ASP A 268 7.63 8.10 30.80
CA ASP A 268 6.80 9.30 30.74
C ASP A 268 6.25 9.48 29.32
N VAL A 269 4.95 9.76 29.22
CA VAL A 269 4.35 10.23 27.97
C VAL A 269 4.70 11.72 27.84
N LEU A 270 5.50 12.09 26.84
CA LEU A 270 5.85 13.49 26.65
C LEU A 270 4.64 14.30 26.18
N ASP A 271 4.64 15.59 26.47
CA ASP A 271 3.80 16.53 25.75
C ASP A 271 4.21 16.51 24.28
N GLN A 272 3.29 16.10 23.42
CA GLN A 272 3.55 15.83 22.00
C GLN A 272 3.82 17.12 21.21
N ASP A 273 3.43 18.27 21.76
CA ASP A 273 3.70 19.63 21.27
C ASP A 273 5.01 20.22 21.82
N SER A 274 5.67 19.53 22.76
CA SER A 274 6.90 20.04 23.35
C SER A 274 8.06 20.11 22.34
N PRO A 275 8.98 21.08 22.49
CA PRO A 275 10.19 21.14 21.66
C PRO A 275 11.01 19.84 21.69
N GLU A 276 11.03 19.16 22.85
CA GLU A 276 11.74 17.89 23.04
C GLU A 276 11.11 16.76 22.20
N ALA A 277 9.78 16.65 22.15
CA ALA A 277 9.10 15.67 21.33
C ALA A 277 9.32 15.94 19.82
N HIS A 278 9.29 17.20 19.39
CA HIS A 278 9.61 17.55 18.01
C HIS A 278 11.05 17.23 17.63
N GLU A 279 12.02 17.59 18.47
CA GLU A 279 13.42 17.30 18.21
C GLU A 279 13.69 15.78 18.11
N ALA A 280 13.04 14.98 18.96
CA ALA A 280 13.13 13.52 18.90
C ALA A 280 12.58 12.97 17.57
N ARG A 281 11.43 13.46 17.09
CA ARG A 281 10.85 13.05 15.80
C ARG A 281 11.75 13.44 14.62
N ASP A 282 12.20 14.70 14.59
CA ASP A 282 13.04 15.23 13.52
C ASP A 282 14.37 14.47 13.42
N LEU A 283 15.00 14.17 14.56
CA LEU A 283 16.23 13.40 14.57
C LEU A 283 15.99 11.93 14.18
N ALA A 284 14.93 11.29 14.66
CA ALA A 284 14.58 9.94 14.26
C ALA A 284 14.35 9.85 12.75
N GLU A 285 13.64 10.82 12.16
CA GLU A 285 13.45 10.91 10.71
C GLU A 285 14.77 11.07 9.98
N LYS A 286 15.65 11.98 10.44
CA LYS A 286 16.98 12.18 9.86
C LYS A 286 17.82 10.90 9.91
N LEU A 287 17.82 10.18 11.02
CA LEU A 287 18.56 8.92 11.18
C LEU A 287 17.95 7.80 10.31
N CYS A 288 16.63 7.76 10.15
CA CYS A 288 15.96 6.89 9.17
C CYS A 288 16.44 7.18 7.74
N LYS A 289 16.51 8.45 7.33
CA LYS A 289 17.00 8.83 5.99
C LYS A 289 18.47 8.44 5.78
N ILE A 290 19.33 8.72 6.76
CA ILE A 290 20.74 8.36 6.67
C ILE A 290 20.93 6.84 6.60
N GLY A 291 20.20 6.08 7.41
CA GLY A 291 20.36 4.63 7.52
C GLY A 291 19.57 3.79 6.50
N GLY A 292 18.45 4.28 5.99
CA GLY A 292 17.48 3.46 5.27
C GLY A 292 17.49 3.60 3.74
N PHE A 293 16.81 2.65 3.10
CA PHE A 293 16.44 2.66 1.70
C PHE A 293 14.92 2.84 1.55
N VAL A 294 14.46 3.35 0.41
CA VAL A 294 13.04 3.37 0.01
C VAL A 294 12.87 2.40 -1.15
N TYR A 295 11.73 1.71 -1.19
CA TYR A 295 11.39 0.76 -2.24
C TYR A 295 10.35 1.40 -3.18
N ILE A 296 10.73 1.70 -4.41
CA ILE A 296 9.90 2.39 -5.42
C ILE A 296 9.95 1.55 -6.71
N ASP A 297 8.78 1.18 -7.25
CA ASP A 297 8.63 0.48 -8.53
C ASP A 297 9.52 -0.76 -8.72
N GLY A 298 9.66 -1.57 -7.65
CA GLY A 298 10.46 -2.79 -7.69
C GLY A 298 11.97 -2.59 -7.45
N GLN A 299 12.42 -1.36 -7.25
CA GLN A 299 13.84 -1.01 -7.05
C GLN A 299 14.10 -0.32 -5.71
N MET A 300 15.32 -0.48 -5.20
CA MET A 300 15.76 0.10 -3.92
C MET A 300 16.61 1.34 -4.14
N PHE A 301 16.24 2.45 -3.49
CA PHE A 301 16.97 3.71 -3.55
C PHE A 301 17.40 4.15 -2.14
N PRO A 302 18.61 4.70 -1.96
CA PRO A 302 18.99 5.30 -0.68
C PRO A 302 18.00 6.41 -0.30
N ALA A 303 17.59 6.49 0.96
CA ALA A 303 16.70 7.55 1.43
C ALA A 303 17.42 8.90 1.54
N THR A 304 17.59 9.62 0.42
CA THR A 304 18.03 11.02 0.41
C THR A 304 16.84 11.95 0.65
N ASP A 305 17.09 13.22 1.00
CA ASP A 305 16.00 14.22 1.11
C ASP A 305 15.18 14.29 -0.18
N SER A 306 15.85 14.24 -1.34
CA SER A 306 15.21 14.13 -2.66
C SER A 306 14.50 12.80 -2.92
N ALA A 307 14.92 11.66 -2.35
CA ALA A 307 14.29 10.36 -2.58
C ALA A 307 13.07 10.14 -1.68
N SER A 308 13.09 10.68 -0.45
CA SER A 308 11.90 10.75 0.40
C SER A 308 10.87 11.75 -0.13
N ASP A 309 11.36 12.78 -0.81
CA ASP A 309 10.52 13.68 -1.56
C ASP A 309 10.11 13.07 -2.90
N ASN A 310 10.84 12.13 -3.54
CA ASN A 310 10.45 11.52 -4.84
C ASN A 310 9.32 10.47 -4.79
N GLU A 311 8.94 9.94 -3.61
CA GLU A 311 7.59 9.35 -3.45
C GLU A 311 6.49 10.42 -3.58
N GLN A 312 6.86 11.71 -3.58
CA GLN A 312 5.98 12.89 -3.55
C GLN A 312 6.29 13.99 -4.60
N GLU A 313 7.47 14.05 -5.22
CA GLU A 313 7.85 15.05 -6.24
C GLU A 313 7.27 14.67 -7.60
N LEU A 314 6.99 13.38 -7.83
CA LEU A 314 6.14 12.93 -8.94
C LEU A 314 4.66 13.28 -8.73
N ASN A 315 4.26 13.68 -7.52
CA ASN A 315 2.90 14.12 -7.18
C ASN A 315 2.75 15.65 -6.98
N ASP A 316 3.85 16.41 -6.82
CA ASP A 316 3.80 17.84 -6.47
C ASP A 316 4.49 18.79 -7.50
N THR A 317 4.86 18.35 -8.71
CA THR A 317 5.49 19.25 -9.71
C THR A 317 4.55 20.08 -10.60
N GLU A 318 3.22 20.09 -10.40
CA GLU A 318 2.33 20.99 -11.17
C GLU A 318 1.92 22.30 -10.45
N GLU A 319 2.31 22.54 -9.19
CA GLU A 319 1.81 23.71 -8.44
C GLU A 319 2.87 24.69 -7.90
N VAL A 320 4.12 24.67 -8.37
CA VAL A 320 5.14 25.64 -7.91
C VAL A 320 5.53 26.68 -8.98
N ALA A 321 5.07 26.54 -10.22
CA ALA A 321 5.30 27.54 -11.26
C ALA A 321 4.25 28.66 -11.28
N ARG A 322 3.91 29.28 -10.13
CA ARG A 322 3.20 30.57 -10.00
C ARG A 322 3.00 30.96 -8.53
N ASN A 323 4.04 31.47 -7.88
CA ASN A 323 3.99 32.61 -6.94
C ASN A 323 5.22 32.59 -6.01
N ASN A 324 6.04 33.65 -6.10
CA ASN A 324 7.02 33.98 -5.08
C ASN A 324 6.30 34.35 -3.77
N LYS A 325 6.09 33.39 -2.86
CA LYS A 325 5.79 33.65 -1.44
C LYS A 325 6.52 32.63 -0.56
N THR A 326 7.02 33.15 0.56
CA THR A 326 7.74 32.50 1.68
C THR A 326 7.32 31.07 2.02
N PRO A 327 8.24 30.23 2.53
CA PRO A 327 8.00 28.80 2.75
C PRO A 327 6.92 28.58 3.80
N LYS A 328 5.76 28.06 3.36
CA LYS A 328 4.73 27.52 4.25
C LYS A 328 5.14 26.09 4.61
N VAL A 329 5.34 25.82 5.90
CA VAL A 329 5.52 24.47 6.47
C VAL A 329 4.35 23.60 6.00
N SER A 330 4.63 22.55 5.22
CA SER A 330 3.59 21.70 4.66
C SER A 330 2.84 20.95 5.76
N LYS A 331 1.50 20.95 5.70
CA LYS A 331 0.62 20.19 6.59
C LYS A 331 0.56 18.71 6.19
N ARG A 332 1.71 18.04 6.00
CA ARG A 332 1.73 16.60 5.68
C ARG A 332 1.58 15.78 6.97
N PRO A 333 0.73 14.73 7.00
CA PRO A 333 0.58 13.88 8.17
C PRO A 333 1.89 13.13 8.46
N LEU A 334 2.33 13.16 9.71
CA LEU A 334 3.52 12.46 10.20
C LEU A 334 3.37 10.95 9.98
N ARG A 335 4.10 10.39 9.01
CA ARG A 335 4.08 8.95 8.69
C ARG A 335 5.25 8.24 9.35
N PHE A 336 4.96 7.16 10.06
CA PHE A 336 5.99 6.33 10.68
C PHE A 336 6.90 5.68 9.64
N LYS A 337 8.22 5.83 9.80
CA LYS A 337 9.23 5.46 8.79
C LYS A 337 9.83 4.06 8.97
N GLY A 338 9.60 3.38 10.10
CA GLY A 338 10.16 2.04 10.32
C GLY A 338 9.62 0.97 9.35
N SER A 339 10.46 -0.01 9.00
CA SER A 339 10.20 -1.10 8.04
C SER A 339 8.95 -1.93 8.38
N GLN A 340 7.98 -2.06 7.48
CA GLN A 340 6.73 -2.78 7.71
C GLN A 340 6.72 -4.10 6.91
N PRO A 341 6.62 -5.26 7.59
CA PRO A 341 6.55 -6.55 6.92
C PRO A 341 5.20 -6.78 6.23
N VAL A 342 5.25 -7.47 5.09
CA VAL A 342 4.07 -7.89 4.31
C VAL A 342 3.63 -9.30 4.71
N SER A 343 2.32 -9.56 4.66
CA SER A 343 1.79 -10.90 4.96
C SER A 343 2.26 -11.90 3.91
N ILE A 344 2.56 -13.12 4.33
CA ILE A 344 2.82 -14.19 3.39
C ILE A 344 1.53 -14.62 2.68
N THR A 345 1.63 -14.83 1.37
CA THR A 345 0.55 -15.25 0.48
C THR A 345 1.08 -16.35 -0.44
N GLN A 346 0.18 -17.00 -1.18
CA GLN A 346 0.57 -18.01 -2.17
C GLN A 346 1.48 -17.43 -3.27
N ARG A 347 1.42 -16.12 -3.51
CA ARG A 347 2.25 -15.43 -4.52
C ARG A 347 3.70 -15.22 -4.06
N ASN A 348 3.92 -14.92 -2.78
CA ASN A 348 5.25 -14.56 -2.27
C ASN A 348 5.95 -15.67 -1.47
N VAL A 349 5.26 -16.76 -1.11
CA VAL A 349 5.87 -17.88 -0.35
C VAL A 349 7.06 -18.51 -1.07
N ALA A 350 7.08 -18.46 -2.41
CA ALA A 350 8.22 -18.94 -3.22
C ALA A 350 9.53 -18.19 -2.93
N ALA A 351 9.48 -16.99 -2.35
CA ALA A 351 10.67 -16.27 -1.91
C ALA A 351 11.45 -17.05 -0.84
N LEU A 352 10.76 -17.81 0.03
CA LEU A 352 11.40 -18.66 1.04
C LEU A 352 12.20 -19.82 0.41
N VAL A 353 11.90 -20.17 -0.85
CA VAL A 353 12.66 -21.17 -1.60
C VAL A 353 13.86 -20.53 -2.29
N ASN A 354 13.64 -19.36 -2.89
CA ASN A 354 14.57 -18.75 -3.83
C ASN A 354 15.57 -17.76 -3.22
N CYS A 355 15.30 -17.19 -2.05
CA CYS A 355 16.11 -16.14 -1.44
C CYS A 355 16.64 -16.55 -0.06
N ASP A 356 17.67 -15.86 0.41
CA ASP A 356 18.27 -16.09 1.72
C ASP A 356 17.43 -15.41 2.81
N TYR A 357 16.89 -16.22 3.72
CA TYR A 357 16.12 -15.75 4.86
C TYR A 357 16.67 -16.31 6.16
N CYS A 358 16.45 -15.57 7.23
CA CYS A 358 16.46 -16.06 8.60
C CYS A 358 15.06 -15.91 9.20
N VAL A 359 14.80 -16.62 10.30
CA VAL A 359 13.46 -16.71 10.88
C VAL A 359 13.49 -16.41 12.37
N THR A 360 12.45 -15.73 12.85
CA THR A 360 12.21 -15.51 14.28
C THR A 360 10.71 -15.61 14.58
N TYR A 361 10.36 -15.76 15.85
CA TYR A 361 8.97 -15.70 16.29
C TYR A 361 8.43 -14.26 16.17
N LYS A 362 7.15 -14.12 15.86
CA LYS A 362 6.45 -12.84 15.92
C LYS A 362 5.90 -12.69 17.34
N ALA A 363 6.47 -11.77 18.12
CA ALA A 363 5.97 -11.51 19.46
C ALA A 363 4.66 -10.71 19.39
N ASP A 364 3.80 -10.92 20.37
CA ASP A 364 2.62 -10.12 20.60
C ASP A 364 2.98 -8.93 21.50
N GLY A 365 3.54 -7.89 20.87
CA GLY A 365 4.06 -6.72 21.54
C GLY A 365 3.85 -5.43 20.75
N THR A 366 4.10 -4.30 21.40
CA THR A 366 3.96 -2.98 20.77
C THR A 366 5.27 -2.53 20.16
N ARG A 367 5.25 -2.16 18.88
CA ARG A 367 6.44 -1.72 18.16
C ARG A 367 6.84 -0.30 18.54
N TYR A 368 8.13 -0.10 18.80
CA TYR A 368 8.72 1.22 18.99
C TYR A 368 10.07 1.33 18.27
N LEU A 369 10.37 2.51 17.73
CA LEU A 369 11.75 2.92 17.49
C LEU A 369 12.33 3.42 18.81
N LEU A 370 13.54 2.99 19.16
CA LEU A 370 14.27 3.47 20.32
C LEU A 370 15.38 4.42 19.84
N LEU A 371 15.18 5.71 20.11
CA LEU A 371 16.10 6.79 19.79
C LEU A 371 16.97 7.09 21.02
N ILE A 372 18.28 7.05 20.85
CA ILE A 372 19.27 7.43 21.86
C ILE A 372 19.96 8.70 21.35
N MET A 373 19.59 9.85 21.89
CA MET A 373 20.21 11.13 21.54
C MET A 373 21.45 11.41 22.39
N GLY A 374 21.46 10.89 23.62
CA GLY A 374 22.57 11.04 24.57
C GLY A 374 22.15 10.68 25.99
N PRO A 375 23.00 10.99 26.99
CA PRO A 375 22.70 10.81 28.41
C PRO A 375 21.38 11.45 28.81
N GLY A 376 20.46 10.67 29.41
CA GLY A 376 19.14 11.17 29.86
C GLY A 376 18.17 11.59 28.73
N ARG A 377 18.57 11.42 27.47
CA ARG A 377 17.81 11.77 26.26
C ARG A 377 17.60 10.53 25.41
N VAL A 378 16.76 9.64 25.94
CA VAL A 378 16.36 8.39 25.29
C VAL A 378 14.85 8.43 25.10
N TYR A 379 14.39 8.01 23.93
CA TYR A 379 12.99 8.11 23.54
C TYR A 379 12.49 6.85 22.84
N LEU A 380 11.26 6.47 23.11
CA LEU A 380 10.50 5.51 22.32
C LEU A 380 9.57 6.28 21.39
N ILE A 381 9.46 5.84 20.14
CA ILE A 381 8.56 6.42 19.14
C ILE A 381 7.70 5.31 18.56
N ASP A 382 6.38 5.39 18.73
CA ASP A 382 5.45 4.37 18.23
C ASP A 382 5.03 4.59 16.77
N ARG A 383 4.13 3.73 16.27
CA ARG A 383 3.58 3.83 14.91
C ARG A 383 2.75 5.09 14.66
N GLY A 384 2.22 5.71 15.71
CA GLY A 384 1.53 7.00 15.65
C GLY A 384 2.50 8.18 15.65
N ASN A 385 3.82 7.95 15.75
CA ASN A 385 4.85 8.95 16.01
C ASN A 385 4.68 9.67 17.36
N PHE A 386 3.98 9.06 18.32
CA PHE A 386 3.96 9.55 19.69
C PHE A 386 5.29 9.24 20.37
N VAL A 387 5.79 10.21 21.13
CA VAL A 387 7.10 10.15 21.77
C VAL A 387 6.95 9.91 23.27
N TYR A 388 7.69 8.93 23.77
CA TYR A 388 7.72 8.54 25.18
C TYR A 388 9.17 8.57 25.67
N LYS A 389 9.37 8.90 26.95
CA LYS A 389 10.71 9.05 27.55
C LYS A 389 10.88 8.09 28.72
N PRO A 390 11.72 7.04 28.60
CA PRO A 390 12.06 6.19 29.73
C PRO A 390 12.79 6.99 30.81
N ASN A 391 12.38 6.83 32.07
CA ASN A 391 12.95 7.58 33.20
C ASN A 391 14.44 7.27 33.38
N VAL A 392 14.82 5.99 33.31
CA VAL A 392 16.21 5.55 33.46
C VAL A 392 16.52 4.47 32.43
N LEU A 393 17.36 4.81 31.46
CA LEU A 393 17.90 3.85 30.50
C LEU A 393 19.24 4.32 29.96
N HIS A 394 20.31 3.59 30.28
CA HIS A 394 21.69 3.96 29.92
C HIS A 394 22.30 3.04 28.85
N PHE A 395 23.10 3.64 27.97
CA PHE A 395 23.80 3.02 26.85
C PHE A 395 25.27 3.45 26.81
N PRO A 396 26.14 2.89 27.66
CA PRO A 396 27.57 3.17 27.63
C PRO A 396 28.19 2.72 26.31
N THR A 397 29.22 3.43 25.82
CA THR A 397 29.91 3.05 24.59
C THR A 397 30.86 1.87 24.78
N VAL A 398 31.21 1.19 23.69
CA VAL A 398 32.24 0.15 23.69
C VAL A 398 33.60 0.71 24.14
N SER A 399 33.98 1.89 23.64
CA SER A 399 35.24 2.55 23.97
C SER A 399 35.35 2.79 25.47
N TRP A 400 34.32 3.40 26.06
CA TRP A 400 34.28 3.72 27.48
C TRP A 400 34.44 2.48 28.36
N VAL A 401 33.67 1.43 28.06
CA VAL A 401 33.69 0.17 28.81
C VAL A 401 35.06 -0.50 28.72
N ARG A 402 35.72 -0.48 27.56
CA ARG A 402 37.05 -1.10 27.38
C ARG A 402 38.16 -0.33 28.09
N GLU A 403 38.10 1.00 28.06
CA GLU A 403 39.13 1.86 28.66
C GLU A 403 39.00 1.92 30.18
N ASN A 404 37.78 2.03 30.70
CA ASN A 404 37.51 2.15 32.12
C ASN A 404 37.23 0.82 32.82
N GLY A 405 37.07 -0.29 32.09
CA GLY A 405 36.98 -1.65 32.64
C GLY A 405 38.21 -2.10 33.44
N LYS A 406 39.30 -1.32 33.41
CA LYS A 406 40.54 -1.55 34.17
C LYS A 406 40.70 -0.64 35.40
N ARG A 407 39.77 0.29 35.64
CA ARG A 407 39.83 1.26 36.76
C ARG A 407 38.88 0.84 37.90
N ASP A 408 39.09 1.41 39.08
CA ASP A 408 38.32 1.13 40.30
C ASP A 408 36.78 1.29 40.06
N PRO A 409 35.95 0.25 40.33
CA PRO A 409 34.51 0.27 40.10
C PRO A 409 33.75 1.43 40.75
N LEU A 410 34.27 1.98 41.86
CA LEU A 410 33.59 3.02 42.64
C LEU A 410 33.72 4.44 42.04
N ALA A 411 34.66 4.68 41.14
CA ALA A 411 34.95 6.03 40.63
C ALA A 411 34.19 6.42 39.34
N GLY A 412 33.46 5.48 38.71
CA GLY A 412 33.00 5.62 37.31
C GLY A 412 31.51 5.79 37.07
N SER A 413 30.64 5.70 38.09
CA SER A 413 29.19 5.51 37.91
C SER A 413 28.48 6.65 37.15
N GLN A 414 28.92 7.90 37.29
CA GLN A 414 28.32 9.07 36.63
C GLN A 414 29.24 9.71 35.57
N ALA A 415 30.55 9.38 35.58
CA ALA A 415 31.53 10.01 34.70
C ALA A 415 31.21 9.77 33.21
N PHE A 416 30.69 8.59 32.87
CA PHE A 416 30.33 8.25 31.49
C PHE A 416 29.11 9.03 30.95
N LEU A 417 28.31 9.63 31.83
CA LEU A 417 27.19 10.49 31.44
C LEU A 417 27.66 11.90 31.08
N SER A 418 28.84 12.30 31.55
CA SER A 418 29.42 13.63 31.29
C SER A 418 30.48 13.60 30.18
N ASP A 419 31.05 12.42 29.92
CA ASP A 419 32.07 12.25 28.88
C ASP A 419 31.46 12.20 27.47
N PRO A 420 32.02 12.94 26.48
CA PRO A 420 31.53 12.95 25.10
C PRO A 420 31.51 11.58 24.41
N ASP A 421 32.40 10.64 24.78
CA ASP A 421 32.44 9.27 24.25
C ASP A 421 31.97 8.23 25.31
N GLY A 422 31.39 8.69 26.43
CA GLY A 422 30.94 7.81 27.50
C GLY A 422 29.62 7.10 27.21
N HIS A 423 28.68 7.77 26.54
CA HIS A 423 27.33 7.28 26.23
C HIS A 423 27.03 7.38 24.73
N LEU A 424 26.26 6.44 24.20
CA LEU A 424 25.80 6.49 22.81
C LEU A 424 24.99 7.75 22.53
N VAL A 425 25.13 8.28 21.32
CA VAL A 425 24.41 9.46 20.83
C VAL A 425 23.86 9.15 19.43
N ASN A 426 22.87 9.91 18.97
CA ASN A 426 22.30 9.83 17.62
C ASN A 426 22.19 8.39 17.06
N THR A 427 21.65 7.48 17.86
CA THR A 427 21.55 6.05 17.57
C THR A 427 20.07 5.67 17.51
N LEU A 428 19.68 4.91 16.49
CA LEU A 428 18.29 4.55 16.23
C LEU A 428 18.16 3.04 16.06
N LEU A 429 17.36 2.43 16.94
CA LEU A 429 17.13 1.00 17.01
C LEU A 429 15.66 0.70 16.70
N ASP A 430 15.39 -0.42 16.04
CA ASP A 430 14.03 -0.88 15.73
C ASP A 430 13.73 -2.15 16.53
N GLY A 431 12.59 -2.15 17.21
CA GLY A 431 12.26 -3.19 18.16
C GLY A 431 10.80 -3.22 18.57
N GLU A 432 10.50 -4.15 19.46
CA GLU A 432 9.18 -4.36 20.03
C GLU A 432 9.28 -4.45 21.55
N MET A 433 8.34 -3.79 22.23
CA MET A 433 8.13 -3.94 23.66
C MET A 433 7.20 -5.13 23.90
N ILE A 434 7.59 -6.03 24.78
CA ILE A 434 6.81 -7.18 25.21
C ILE A 434 6.70 -7.20 26.73
N LEU A 435 5.66 -7.87 27.25
CA LEU A 435 5.55 -8.20 28.65
C LEU A 435 5.93 -9.65 28.85
N CYS A 436 7.00 -9.88 29.62
CA CYS A 436 7.42 -11.23 29.97
C CYS A 436 6.70 -11.69 31.23
N HIS A 437 5.99 -12.81 31.16
CA HIS A 437 5.39 -13.48 32.29
C HIS A 437 6.46 -14.16 33.16
N ASP A 438 6.29 -14.05 34.47
CA ASP A 438 7.14 -14.72 35.44
C ASP A 438 6.64 -16.16 35.64
N GLN A 439 7.33 -17.15 35.06
CA GLN A 439 6.98 -18.57 35.19
C GLN A 439 7.05 -19.07 36.65
N SER A 440 7.66 -18.31 37.57
CA SER A 440 7.77 -18.66 38.99
C SER A 440 6.57 -18.22 39.84
N LYS A 441 5.65 -17.41 39.30
CA LYS A 441 4.44 -16.95 40.01
C LYS A 441 3.20 -17.67 39.48
N PRO A 442 2.32 -18.21 40.34
CA PRO A 442 1.06 -18.78 39.89
C PRO A 442 0.23 -17.71 39.17
N PRO A 443 -0.61 -18.09 38.17
CA PRO A 443 -1.52 -17.14 37.54
C PRO A 443 -2.44 -16.57 38.61
N ASN A 444 -2.24 -15.30 38.96
CA ASN A 444 -3.03 -14.63 40.00
C ASN A 444 -4.48 -14.49 39.53
N ILE A 445 -5.33 -15.39 40.02
CA ILE A 445 -6.77 -15.22 40.04
C ILE A 445 -7.03 -14.21 41.16
N SER A 446 -7.13 -12.90 40.86
CA SER A 446 -7.83 -11.86 41.67
C SER A 446 -7.17 -10.47 41.80
N THR A 447 -6.34 -10.00 40.87
CA THR A 447 -6.08 -8.54 40.75
C THR A 447 -5.88 -8.15 39.29
N SER A 448 -6.58 -7.08 38.87
CA SER A 448 -6.56 -6.46 37.54
C SER A 448 -5.23 -5.80 37.16
N GLU A 449 -4.11 -6.25 37.72
CA GLU A 449 -2.78 -5.78 37.38
C GLU A 449 -2.19 -6.70 36.32
N VAL A 450 -1.91 -6.15 35.13
CA VAL A 450 -1.23 -6.85 34.05
C VAL A 450 0.14 -7.32 34.55
N SER A 451 0.23 -8.60 34.91
CA SER A 451 1.43 -9.20 35.50
C SER A 451 2.46 -9.54 34.42
N GLY A 452 3.53 -8.76 34.33
CA GLY A 452 4.71 -9.06 33.50
C GLY A 452 5.82 -8.03 33.63
N THR A 453 7.08 -8.45 33.39
CA THR A 453 8.21 -7.51 33.34
C THR A 453 8.41 -7.00 31.92
N PRO A 454 8.39 -5.67 31.68
CA PRO A 454 8.55 -5.13 30.34
C PRO A 454 9.97 -5.36 29.80
N ARG A 455 10.04 -5.78 28.54
CA ARG A 455 11.30 -6.06 27.83
C ARG A 455 11.20 -5.52 26.41
N PHE A 456 12.18 -4.71 26.03
CA PHE A 456 12.37 -4.24 24.67
C PHE A 456 13.30 -5.19 23.90
N LEU A 457 12.76 -5.83 22.87
CA LEU A 457 13.47 -6.72 21.97
C LEU A 457 13.91 -5.94 20.71
N ILE A 458 15.21 -5.69 20.59
CA ILE A 458 15.81 -5.06 19.41
C ILE A 458 15.97 -6.13 18.33
N TYR A 459 15.38 -5.93 17.16
CA TYR A 459 15.54 -6.84 16.01
C TYR A 459 16.32 -6.23 14.85
N ASP A 460 16.43 -4.89 14.75
CA ASP A 460 17.25 -4.23 13.73
C ASP A 460 17.86 -2.89 14.25
N MET A 461 18.87 -2.38 13.55
CA MET A 461 19.55 -1.12 13.86
C MET A 461 19.71 -0.27 12.60
N VAL A 462 19.17 0.95 12.65
CA VAL A 462 19.13 1.86 11.51
C VAL A 462 20.35 2.77 11.50
N ALA A 463 20.74 3.31 12.66
CA ALA A 463 21.88 4.21 12.79
C ALA A 463 22.59 4.03 14.13
N LEU A 464 23.90 4.28 14.15
CA LEU A 464 24.75 4.23 15.35
C LEU A 464 25.70 5.42 15.36
N ASN A 465 25.63 6.28 16.38
CA ASN A 465 26.45 7.49 16.50
C ASN A 465 26.48 8.31 15.19
N ASN A 466 25.29 8.54 14.61
CA ASN A 466 25.10 9.25 13.33
C ASN A 466 25.69 8.54 12.09
N LYS A 467 26.08 7.26 12.18
CA LYS A 467 26.54 6.44 11.04
C LYS A 467 25.39 5.58 10.49
N SER A 468 25.36 5.40 9.17
CA SER A 468 24.33 4.68 8.41
C SER A 468 24.46 3.16 8.49
N ILE A 469 24.10 2.56 9.63
CA ILE A 469 24.17 1.11 9.82
C ILE A 469 23.15 0.37 8.96
N GLY A 470 21.96 0.96 8.74
CA GLY A 470 20.90 0.38 7.92
C GLY A 470 21.30 0.05 6.47
N ARG A 471 22.41 0.63 5.98
CA ARG A 471 22.99 0.38 4.65
C ARG A 471 23.93 -0.82 4.59
N LEU A 472 24.17 -1.48 5.71
CA LEU A 472 24.94 -2.73 5.76
C LEU A 472 23.99 -3.93 5.63
N PRO A 473 24.47 -5.10 5.18
CA PRO A 473 23.68 -6.33 5.15
C PRO A 473 23.12 -6.69 6.53
N PHE A 474 21.97 -7.38 6.58
CA PHE A 474 21.25 -7.67 7.82
C PHE A 474 22.13 -8.26 8.94
N PHE A 475 22.98 -9.25 8.64
CA PHE A 475 23.82 -9.88 9.66
C PHE A 475 24.87 -8.94 10.27
N GLU A 476 25.34 -7.93 9.53
CA GLU A 476 26.24 -6.92 10.08
C GLU A 476 25.51 -6.01 11.04
N ARG A 477 24.29 -5.56 10.69
CA ARG A 477 23.42 -4.77 11.57
C ARG A 477 23.07 -5.54 12.84
N TYR A 478 22.66 -6.79 12.66
CA TYR A 478 22.32 -7.73 13.73
C TYR A 478 23.50 -8.00 14.68
N SER A 479 24.70 -8.23 14.13
CA SER A 479 25.93 -8.40 14.91
C SER A 479 26.31 -7.10 15.65
N ALA A 480 26.08 -5.95 15.03
CA ALA A 480 26.36 -4.67 15.63
C ALA A 480 25.46 -4.36 16.83
N ILE A 481 24.19 -4.81 16.86
CA ILE A 481 23.34 -4.71 18.06
C ILE A 481 24.00 -5.40 19.25
N ASP A 482 24.50 -6.62 19.05
CA ASP A 482 25.14 -7.39 20.12
C ASP A 482 26.41 -6.69 20.62
N LYS A 483 27.28 -6.29 19.69
CA LYS A 483 28.60 -5.71 19.97
C LYS A 483 28.53 -4.29 20.54
N GLN A 484 27.59 -3.48 20.07
CA GLN A 484 27.55 -2.03 20.33
C GLN A 484 26.48 -1.65 21.37
N ILE A 485 25.44 -2.47 21.54
CA ILE A 485 24.34 -2.18 22.48
C ILE A 485 24.34 -3.17 23.65
N ILE A 486 24.26 -4.47 23.36
CA ILE A 486 24.03 -5.48 24.41
C ILE A 486 25.28 -5.70 25.26
N TRP A 487 26.44 -5.92 24.61
CA TRP A 487 27.69 -6.18 25.31
C TRP A 487 28.14 -5.03 26.23
N PRO A 488 28.14 -3.75 25.80
CA PRO A 488 28.50 -2.63 26.67
C PRO A 488 27.55 -2.47 27.85
N ARG A 489 26.24 -2.68 27.65
CA ARG A 489 25.27 -2.59 28.76
C ARG A 489 25.44 -3.70 29.78
N ASN A 490 25.61 -4.94 29.34
CA ASN A 490 25.82 -6.08 30.25
C ASN A 490 27.12 -5.92 31.04
N THR A 491 28.21 -5.54 30.36
CA THR A 491 29.51 -5.29 31.00
C THR A 491 29.43 -4.08 31.93
N GLY A 492 28.80 -2.99 31.47
CA GLY A 492 28.56 -1.79 32.26
C GLY A 492 27.70 -2.05 33.50
N GLY A 493 26.78 -3.01 33.45
CA GLY A 493 26.01 -3.45 34.62
C GLY A 493 26.90 -4.08 35.70
N HIS A 494 27.84 -4.96 35.32
CA HIS A 494 28.83 -5.49 36.28
C HIS A 494 29.77 -4.41 36.82
N MET A 495 29.97 -3.32 36.08
CA MET A 495 30.77 -2.16 36.48
C MET A 495 29.96 -1.10 37.25
N GLY A 496 28.67 -1.32 37.52
CA GLY A 496 27.81 -0.33 38.19
C GLY A 496 27.45 0.91 37.34
N LEU A 497 27.73 0.90 36.04
CA LEU A 497 27.33 1.96 35.09
C LEU A 497 25.85 1.86 34.69
N VAL A 498 25.29 0.64 34.74
CA VAL A 498 23.89 0.36 34.39
C VAL A 498 23.23 -0.37 35.55
N ASP A 499 22.28 0.29 36.20
CA ASP A 499 21.45 -0.34 37.22
C ASP A 499 20.22 -1.01 36.58
N PHE A 500 20.26 -2.35 36.47
CA PHE A 500 19.16 -3.13 35.89
C PHE A 500 17.90 -3.18 36.76
N SER A 501 17.98 -2.83 38.04
CA SER A 501 16.83 -2.74 38.95
C SER A 501 16.11 -1.41 38.84
N ALA A 502 16.87 -0.33 38.58
CA ALA A 502 16.33 1.02 38.41
C ALA A 502 15.77 1.26 37.00
N GLN A 503 16.31 0.59 35.96
CA GLN A 503 15.93 0.83 34.57
C GLN A 503 14.42 0.70 34.32
N SER A 504 13.91 1.44 33.35
CA SER A 504 12.48 1.42 32.98
C SER A 504 12.02 0.06 32.48
N PHE A 505 12.84 -0.59 31.64
CA PHE A 505 12.56 -1.91 31.09
C PHE A 505 13.87 -2.61 30.69
N SER A 506 13.82 -3.94 30.59
CA SER A 506 14.97 -4.72 30.12
C SER A 506 15.18 -4.54 28.62
N VAL A 507 16.42 -4.47 28.17
CA VAL A 507 16.75 -4.40 26.74
C VAL A 507 17.51 -5.67 26.33
N ARG A 508 17.03 -6.34 25.28
CA ARG A 508 17.60 -7.57 24.76
C ARG A 508 17.60 -7.53 23.23
N ARG A 509 18.52 -8.28 22.62
CA ARG A 509 18.47 -8.53 21.18
C ARG A 509 17.52 -9.70 20.92
N LYS A 510 16.63 -9.55 19.94
CA LYS A 510 15.73 -10.61 19.49
C LYS A 510 16.53 -11.70 18.80
N ALA A 511 16.23 -12.96 19.09
CA ALA A 511 16.95 -14.09 18.51
C ALA A 511 16.39 -14.46 17.13
N PHE A 512 17.25 -14.42 16.11
CA PHE A 512 17.00 -15.01 14.80
C PHE A 512 17.70 -16.37 14.69
N ARG A 513 17.02 -17.31 14.02
CA ARG A 513 17.49 -18.67 13.74
C ARG A 513 17.68 -18.87 12.24
N ALA A 514 18.37 -19.95 11.88
CA ALA A 514 18.49 -20.36 10.49
C ALA A 514 17.11 -20.76 9.96
N LEU A 515 16.86 -20.55 8.66
CA LEU A 515 15.56 -20.85 8.06
C LEU A 515 15.11 -22.31 8.26
N GLN A 516 16.05 -23.24 8.31
CA GLN A 516 15.81 -24.67 8.57
C GLN A 516 15.19 -24.96 9.96
N ASP A 517 15.37 -24.05 10.92
CA ASP A 517 14.84 -24.21 12.28
C ASP A 517 13.36 -23.80 12.38
N THR A 518 12.72 -23.41 11.26
CA THR A 518 11.30 -23.01 11.24
C THR A 518 10.38 -24.09 11.79
N GLU A 519 10.65 -25.37 11.49
CA GLU A 519 9.86 -26.48 12.04
C GLU A 519 10.00 -26.60 13.56
N GLU A 520 11.17 -26.25 14.12
CA GLU A 520 11.37 -26.20 15.58
C GLU A 520 10.60 -25.04 16.21
N LEU A 521 10.62 -23.86 15.58
CA LEU A 521 9.90 -22.67 16.06
C LEU A 521 8.37 -22.86 16.07
N LEU A 522 7.85 -23.73 15.22
CA LEU A 522 6.42 -24.07 15.17
C LEU A 522 6.00 -25.12 16.20
N LYS A 523 6.95 -25.81 16.85
CA LYS A 523 6.62 -26.84 17.84
C LYS A 523 6.07 -26.22 19.12
N PRO A 524 5.04 -26.83 19.74
CA PRO A 524 4.49 -26.36 21.01
C PRO A 524 5.53 -26.22 22.12
N ALA A 525 6.53 -27.10 22.17
CA ALA A 525 7.60 -27.05 23.16
C ALA A 525 8.41 -25.73 23.09
N PHE A 526 8.68 -25.21 21.89
CA PHE A 526 9.36 -23.93 21.73
C PHE A 526 8.45 -22.78 22.15
N LEU A 527 7.19 -22.77 21.69
CA LEU A 527 6.23 -21.72 22.02
C LEU A 527 5.98 -21.63 23.54
N GLN A 528 5.94 -22.76 24.24
CA GLN A 528 5.81 -22.82 25.70
C GLN A 528 7.09 -22.42 26.45
N SER A 529 8.27 -22.50 25.79
CA SER A 529 9.53 -22.07 26.38
C SER A 529 9.68 -20.53 26.42
N LEU A 530 8.91 -19.82 25.60
CA LEU A 530 8.91 -18.36 25.58
C LEU A 530 8.20 -17.81 26.82
N ASP A 531 8.75 -16.73 27.37
CA ASP A 531 8.20 -16.02 28.52
C ASP A 531 7.14 -14.97 28.11
N HIS A 532 6.69 -14.96 26.87
CA HIS A 532 5.76 -13.96 26.33
C HIS A 532 4.91 -14.57 25.21
N ALA A 533 3.78 -13.92 24.89
CA ALA A 533 2.88 -14.36 23.84
C ALA A 533 3.46 -14.14 22.43
N THR A 534 3.12 -15.05 21.51
CA THR A 534 3.52 -14.98 20.09
C THR A 534 2.35 -15.28 19.18
N ASP A 535 2.26 -14.61 18.04
CA ASP A 535 1.14 -14.73 17.09
C ASP A 535 1.59 -15.11 15.67
N GLY A 536 2.80 -15.66 15.52
CA GLY A 536 3.29 -16.15 14.23
C GLY A 536 4.81 -16.14 14.10
N LEU A 537 5.28 -15.98 12.86
CA LEU A 537 6.70 -15.95 12.49
C LEU A 537 7.01 -14.72 11.63
N ILE A 538 8.26 -14.25 11.72
CA ILE A 538 8.84 -13.25 10.84
C ILE A 538 9.99 -13.89 10.07
N PHE A 539 9.97 -13.75 8.76
CA PHE A 539 11.05 -14.13 7.85
C PHE A 539 11.75 -12.85 7.40
N GLN A 540 13.00 -12.71 7.82
CA GLN A 540 13.85 -11.57 7.56
C GLN A 540 14.88 -11.95 6.48
N PRO A 541 14.90 -11.26 5.33
CA PRO A 541 15.95 -11.41 4.32
C PRO A 541 17.34 -11.21 4.94
N CYS A 542 18.29 -12.06 4.58
CA CYS A 542 19.64 -12.06 5.16
C CYS A 542 20.79 -12.30 4.15
N GLY A 543 20.55 -12.12 2.86
CA GLY A 543 21.54 -12.05 1.80
C GLY A 543 22.36 -10.74 1.78
N PRO A 544 23.29 -10.61 0.82
CA PRO A 544 24.27 -9.51 0.78
C PRO A 544 23.65 -8.13 0.46
N GLU A 545 22.53 -8.09 -0.26
CA GLU A 545 21.85 -6.83 -0.65
C GLU A 545 20.63 -6.51 0.25
N ASP A 546 20.53 -7.17 1.41
CA ASP A 546 19.38 -7.00 2.30
C ASP A 546 19.59 -5.86 3.29
N PHE A 547 19.30 -4.64 2.81
CA PHE A 547 19.39 -3.38 3.55
C PHE A 547 18.11 -3.06 4.35
N TYR A 548 18.18 -2.08 5.26
CA TYR A 548 17.02 -1.61 6.02
C TYR A 548 16.10 -0.75 5.14
N ILE A 549 14.86 -1.21 4.90
CA ILE A 549 13.87 -0.50 4.07
C ILE A 549 12.93 0.31 4.94
N LEU A 550 12.71 1.58 4.59
CA LEU A 550 11.74 2.47 5.22
C LEU A 550 10.34 2.21 4.68
N GLY A 551 9.32 2.30 5.54
CA GLY A 551 7.95 2.04 5.14
C GLY A 551 7.71 0.57 4.79
N THR A 552 6.89 0.26 3.78
CA THR A 552 6.55 -1.12 3.43
C THR A 552 7.74 -1.86 2.81
N CYS A 553 8.16 -2.95 3.45
CA CYS A 553 9.22 -3.81 2.94
C CYS A 553 8.61 -5.08 2.32
N PRO A 554 8.59 -5.21 0.97
CA PRO A 554 7.99 -6.37 0.30
C PRO A 554 8.77 -7.66 0.54
N GLN A 555 10.05 -7.56 0.92
CA GLN A 555 10.92 -8.71 1.18
C GLN A 555 10.78 -9.23 2.61
N THR A 556 10.38 -8.41 3.60
CA THR A 556 10.22 -8.92 4.97
C THR A 556 8.83 -9.52 5.12
N LEU A 557 8.74 -10.83 5.34
CA LEU A 557 7.48 -11.56 5.37
C LEU A 557 7.05 -11.84 6.80
N LYS A 558 5.75 -11.66 7.08
CA LYS A 558 5.10 -12.12 8.31
C LYS A 558 4.13 -13.24 7.99
N TRP A 559 4.23 -14.33 8.73
CA TRP A 559 3.23 -15.41 8.71
C TRP A 559 2.52 -15.44 10.04
N LYS A 560 1.21 -15.67 10.02
CA LYS A 560 0.43 -16.01 11.19
C LYS A 560 -0.31 -17.32 10.93
N PRO A 561 -0.54 -18.14 11.97
CA PRO A 561 -1.42 -19.28 11.86
C PRO A 561 -2.78 -18.87 11.26
N PRO A 562 -3.36 -19.63 10.32
CA PRO A 562 -4.60 -19.23 9.63
C PRO A 562 -5.76 -18.93 10.58
N ASN A 563 -5.83 -19.65 11.70
CA ASN A 563 -6.81 -19.44 12.77
C ASN A 563 -6.61 -18.15 13.58
N MET A 564 -5.47 -17.49 13.47
CA MET A 564 -5.14 -16.21 14.11
C MET A 564 -5.21 -15.02 13.15
N ASN A 565 -5.55 -15.24 11.87
CA ASN A 565 -5.74 -14.15 10.91
C ASN A 565 -7.12 -13.52 11.09
N SER A 566 -7.11 -12.23 11.39
CA SER A 566 -8.28 -11.37 11.46
C SER A 566 -8.05 -10.07 10.70
N ILE A 567 -9.13 -9.38 10.39
CA ILE A 567 -9.09 -8.09 9.69
C ILE A 567 -10.20 -7.19 10.23
N ASP A 568 -9.89 -5.90 10.38
CA ASP A 568 -10.82 -4.90 10.89
C ASP A 568 -11.51 -4.18 9.72
N PHE A 569 -12.82 -4.32 9.65
CA PHE A 569 -13.69 -3.67 8.66
C PHE A 569 -14.60 -2.64 9.32
N ARG A 570 -15.06 -1.65 8.57
CA ARG A 570 -16.26 -0.89 8.94
C ARG A 570 -17.48 -1.72 8.51
N CYS A 571 -18.37 -2.05 9.45
CA CYS A 571 -19.58 -2.80 9.16
C CYS A 571 -20.75 -1.85 8.86
N LYS A 572 -21.55 -2.16 7.84
CA LYS A 572 -22.82 -1.50 7.56
C LYS A 572 -23.91 -2.55 7.45
N VAL A 573 -24.97 -2.43 8.23
CA VAL A 573 -26.06 -3.42 8.28
C VAL A 573 -27.31 -2.85 7.64
N GLU A 574 -27.74 -3.45 6.53
CA GLU A 574 -28.89 -2.99 5.75
C GLU A 574 -29.94 -4.09 5.60
N PHE A 575 -31.21 -3.72 5.65
CA PHE A 575 -32.31 -4.64 5.34
C PHE A 575 -32.57 -4.62 3.83
N GLN A 576 -32.45 -5.77 3.16
CA GLN A 576 -32.72 -5.89 1.74
C GLN A 576 -33.98 -6.71 1.47
N ARG A 577 -34.75 -6.20 0.51
CA ARG A 577 -35.91 -6.87 -0.06
C ARG A 577 -35.80 -6.80 -1.58
N LYS A 578 -35.27 -7.86 -2.18
CA LYS A 578 -35.20 -8.00 -3.64
C LYS A 578 -36.30 -8.92 -4.13
N VAL A 579 -36.79 -8.66 -5.34
CA VAL A 579 -37.82 -9.48 -5.98
C VAL A 579 -37.23 -10.85 -6.27
N GLY A 580 -37.81 -11.91 -5.68
CA GLY A 580 -37.35 -13.30 -5.83
C GLY A 580 -36.40 -13.81 -4.75
N GLU A 581 -35.94 -12.96 -3.82
CA GLU A 581 -35.10 -13.37 -2.68
C GLU A 581 -35.84 -13.25 -1.35
N ILE A 582 -35.44 -14.06 -0.36
CA ILE A 582 -35.99 -13.97 1.00
C ILE A 582 -35.52 -12.64 1.62
N PRO A 583 -36.44 -11.75 2.05
CA PRO A 583 -36.06 -10.49 2.67
C PRO A 583 -35.26 -10.73 3.95
N GLY A 584 -34.16 -10.00 4.12
CA GLY A 584 -33.24 -10.24 5.22
C GLY A 584 -32.27 -9.10 5.46
N TYR A 585 -31.56 -9.17 6.59
CA TYR A 585 -30.47 -8.25 6.88
C TYR A 585 -29.19 -8.74 6.21
N VAL A 586 -28.42 -7.81 5.66
CA VAL A 586 -27.11 -8.05 5.05
C VAL A 586 -26.10 -7.13 5.73
N GLY A 587 -24.98 -7.70 6.18
CA GLY A 587 -23.88 -6.96 6.80
C GLY A 587 -22.75 -6.80 5.81
N TYR A 588 -22.59 -5.59 5.28
CA TYR A 588 -21.52 -5.21 4.38
C TYR A 588 -20.28 -4.80 5.15
N LEU A 589 -19.10 -5.24 4.69
CA LEU A 589 -17.81 -4.99 5.32
C LEU A 589 -16.94 -4.15 4.41
N PHE A 590 -16.46 -3.00 4.89
CA PHE A 590 -15.69 -2.02 4.11
C PHE A 590 -14.28 -1.86 4.64
N LEU A 591 -13.30 -1.88 3.74
CA LEU A 591 -11.92 -1.45 4.02
C LEU A 591 -11.80 0.07 3.93
N GLY A 592 -10.80 0.60 4.63
CA GLY A 592 -10.48 2.03 4.63
C GLY A 592 -10.04 2.50 3.25
N GLY A 593 -10.55 3.65 2.82
CA GLY A 593 -10.31 4.19 1.48
C GLY A 593 -11.17 3.59 0.38
N LEU A 594 -12.08 2.65 0.69
CA LEU A 594 -13.07 2.14 -0.27
C LEU A 594 -14.49 2.54 0.16
N THR A 595 -15.29 2.95 -0.82
CA THR A 595 -16.73 3.22 -0.69
C THR A 595 -17.58 1.98 -1.00
N VAL A 596 -16.98 0.95 -1.58
CA VAL A 596 -17.61 -0.33 -1.95
C VAL A 596 -17.31 -1.42 -0.91
N PRO A 597 -18.24 -2.36 -0.68
CA PRO A 597 -18.03 -3.43 0.29
C PRO A 597 -16.98 -4.42 -0.21
N SER A 598 -15.97 -4.67 0.61
CA SER A 598 -14.89 -5.64 0.36
C SER A 598 -15.28 -7.08 0.71
N ALA A 599 -16.27 -7.25 1.60
CA ALA A 599 -16.80 -8.56 1.99
C ALA A 599 -18.24 -8.43 2.52
N LYS A 600 -18.90 -9.57 2.77
CA LYS A 600 -20.22 -9.65 3.42
C LYS A 600 -20.18 -10.66 4.56
N LEU A 601 -20.89 -10.36 5.64
CA LEU A 601 -21.11 -11.30 6.74
C LEU A 601 -21.98 -12.48 6.29
N ALA A 602 -21.62 -13.67 6.75
CA ALA A 602 -22.30 -14.91 6.39
C ALA A 602 -23.75 -14.97 6.87
N HIS A 603 -24.00 -14.53 8.10
CA HIS A 603 -25.32 -14.53 8.72
C HIS A 603 -25.52 -13.24 9.50
N VAL A 604 -26.63 -12.56 9.25
CA VAL A 604 -26.98 -11.30 9.92
C VAL A 604 -28.45 -11.32 10.27
N SER A 605 -28.74 -11.00 11.53
CA SER A 605 -30.09 -10.92 12.09
C SER A 605 -30.44 -9.47 12.47
N SER A 606 -31.69 -9.23 12.87
CA SER A 606 -32.10 -7.92 13.38
C SER A 606 -31.31 -7.46 14.61
N ARG A 607 -30.75 -8.39 15.39
CA ARG A 607 -29.92 -8.09 16.57
C ARG A 607 -28.56 -7.49 16.20
N ASP A 608 -28.06 -7.81 15.02
CA ASP A 608 -26.74 -7.39 14.53
C ASP A 608 -26.74 -5.95 14.00
N LYS A 609 -27.90 -5.28 13.95
CA LYS A 609 -28.02 -3.86 13.61
C LYS A 609 -27.19 -2.96 14.54
N VAL A 610 -26.86 -3.43 15.74
CA VAL A 610 -25.95 -2.74 16.68
C VAL A 610 -24.51 -2.62 16.18
N LEU A 611 -24.13 -3.36 15.13
CA LEU A 611 -22.82 -3.33 14.50
C LEU A 611 -22.73 -2.26 13.40
N ASP A 612 -23.85 -1.67 13.00
CA ASP A 612 -23.92 -0.68 11.93
C ASP A 612 -23.04 0.54 12.24
N GLY A 613 -22.19 0.92 11.28
CA GLY A 613 -21.22 2.01 11.38
C GLY A 613 -19.98 1.72 12.22
N LYS A 614 -19.91 0.58 12.92
CA LYS A 614 -18.80 0.27 13.84
C LYS A 614 -17.65 -0.42 13.12
N ILE A 615 -16.44 -0.26 13.68
CA ILE A 615 -15.28 -1.05 13.28
C ILE A 615 -15.39 -2.41 13.97
N VAL A 616 -15.37 -3.47 13.18
CA VAL A 616 -15.49 -4.86 13.63
C VAL A 616 -14.27 -5.65 13.19
N GLU A 617 -13.71 -6.43 14.11
CA GLU A 617 -12.69 -7.41 13.79
C GLU A 617 -13.38 -8.67 13.30
N CYS A 618 -13.06 -9.11 12.09
CA CYS A 618 -13.68 -10.25 11.43
C CYS A 618 -12.67 -11.37 11.17
N VAL A 619 -13.18 -12.59 11.19
CA VAL A 619 -12.48 -13.81 10.75
C VAL A 619 -13.31 -14.48 9.66
N CYS A 620 -12.65 -15.15 8.71
CA CYS A 620 -13.36 -15.96 7.71
C CYS A 620 -13.30 -17.43 8.13
N VAL A 621 -14.47 -18.04 8.35
CA VAL A 621 -14.57 -19.45 8.72
C VAL A 621 -14.79 -20.28 7.45
N PRO A 622 -13.92 -21.27 7.15
CA PRO A 622 -14.09 -22.12 5.97
C PRO A 622 -15.49 -22.75 5.90
N GLY A 623 -16.14 -22.66 4.74
CA GLY A 623 -17.48 -23.19 4.51
C GLY A 623 -18.64 -22.37 5.12
N VAL A 624 -18.35 -21.39 5.97
CA VAL A 624 -19.38 -20.51 6.56
C VAL A 624 -19.29 -19.08 6.02
N GLY A 625 -18.09 -18.54 5.87
CA GLY A 625 -17.83 -17.15 5.45
C GLY A 625 -17.45 -16.23 6.62
N TRP A 626 -17.57 -14.92 6.41
CA TRP A 626 -17.12 -13.91 7.36
C TRP A 626 -18.00 -13.82 8.61
N LYS A 627 -17.36 -13.79 9.78
CA LYS A 627 -17.98 -13.59 11.08
C LYS A 627 -17.27 -12.49 11.86
N VAL A 628 -18.04 -11.74 12.64
CA VAL A 628 -17.49 -10.78 13.60
C VAL A 628 -16.95 -11.53 14.81
N LEU A 629 -15.68 -11.29 15.12
CA LEU A 629 -15.02 -11.75 16.34
C LEU A 629 -15.34 -10.81 17.51
N ARG A 630 -15.17 -9.50 17.30
CA ARG A 630 -15.47 -8.45 18.28
C ARG A 630 -15.63 -7.09 17.63
N VAL A 631 -16.18 -6.14 18.38
CA VAL A 631 -16.19 -4.71 18.02
C VAL A 631 -14.88 -4.07 18.48
N ARG A 632 -14.24 -3.28 17.62
CA ARG A 632 -13.01 -2.54 17.88
C ARG A 632 -13.31 -1.11 18.30
N THR A 633 -13.54 -0.88 19.59
CA THR A 633 -13.75 0.48 20.13
C THR A 633 -12.45 1.27 20.24
N ASP A 634 -11.31 0.58 20.20
CA ASP A 634 -9.96 1.15 20.19
C ASP A 634 -9.57 1.75 18.83
N LYS A 635 -10.35 1.48 17.77
CA LYS A 635 -10.05 1.92 16.41
C LYS A 635 -11.05 2.94 15.91
N THR A 636 -10.51 4.02 15.35
CA THR A 636 -11.28 5.05 14.64
C THR A 636 -11.51 4.70 13.16
N GLU A 637 -10.58 3.97 12.55
CA GLU A 637 -10.61 3.62 11.13
C GLU A 637 -10.40 2.11 10.89
N PRO A 638 -11.02 1.53 9.85
CA PRO A 638 -10.78 0.14 9.44
C PRO A 638 -9.41 -0.03 8.79
N ASN A 639 -9.00 -1.27 8.51
CA ASN A 639 -7.76 -1.50 7.77
C ASN A 639 -7.83 -0.87 6.37
N TYR A 640 -6.79 -0.12 6.00
CA TYR A 640 -6.69 0.52 4.67
C TYR A 640 -6.59 -0.51 3.55
N HIS A 641 -7.24 -0.26 2.42
CA HIS A 641 -7.44 -1.24 1.35
C HIS A 641 -6.14 -1.90 0.86
N LYS A 642 -5.05 -1.14 0.66
CA LYS A 642 -3.76 -1.70 0.21
C LYS A 642 -3.25 -2.81 1.13
N SER A 643 -3.37 -2.64 2.44
CA SER A 643 -2.98 -3.67 3.42
C SER A 643 -4.09 -4.71 3.62
N GLY A 644 -5.35 -4.29 3.56
CA GLY A 644 -6.50 -5.15 3.80
C GLY A 644 -6.67 -6.25 2.75
N ILE A 645 -6.42 -5.95 1.47
CA ILE A 645 -6.51 -6.95 0.39
C ILE A 645 -5.52 -8.10 0.61
N ALA A 646 -4.27 -7.80 0.98
CA ALA A 646 -3.26 -8.81 1.28
C ALA A 646 -3.63 -9.67 2.50
N ILE A 647 -4.28 -9.08 3.51
CA ILE A 647 -4.78 -9.81 4.68
C ILE A 647 -5.96 -10.72 4.28
N ILE A 648 -6.90 -10.22 3.46
CA ILE A 648 -8.01 -11.01 2.93
C ILE A 648 -7.46 -12.20 2.12
N GLU A 649 -6.48 -11.99 1.24
CA GLU A 649 -5.85 -13.06 0.47
C GLU A 649 -5.21 -14.11 1.40
N SER A 650 -4.50 -13.68 2.45
CA SER A 650 -3.91 -14.57 3.45
C SER A 650 -4.96 -15.35 4.28
N ILE A 651 -6.16 -14.79 4.46
CA ILE A 651 -7.29 -15.45 5.12
C ILE A 651 -7.98 -16.45 4.19
N MET A 652 -8.21 -16.07 2.93
CA MET A 652 -8.97 -16.87 1.96
C MET A 652 -8.14 -18.00 1.36
N CYS A 653 -6.85 -17.75 1.12
CA CYS A 653 -5.88 -18.69 0.56
C CYS A 653 -4.68 -18.84 1.51
N PRO A 654 -4.89 -19.37 2.73
CA PRO A 654 -3.86 -19.39 3.76
C PRO A 654 -2.68 -20.25 3.35
N VAL A 655 -1.48 -19.78 3.66
CA VAL A 655 -0.27 -20.61 3.66
C VAL A 655 -0.24 -21.36 4.97
N THR A 656 -0.32 -22.70 4.95
CA THR A 656 -0.32 -23.50 6.19
C THR A 656 1.09 -23.69 6.75
N ALA A 657 1.17 -24.10 8.02
CA ALA A 657 2.46 -24.44 8.64
C ALA A 657 3.18 -25.56 7.88
N GLU A 658 2.43 -26.56 7.38
CA GLU A 658 2.96 -27.66 6.58
C GLU A 658 3.55 -27.15 5.26
N GLN A 659 2.84 -26.25 4.58
CA GLN A 659 3.32 -25.64 3.33
C GLN A 659 4.62 -24.85 3.55
N LEU A 660 4.74 -24.09 4.63
CA LEU A 660 5.98 -23.39 4.99
C LEU A 660 7.15 -24.38 5.14
N VAL A 661 6.94 -25.44 5.93
CA VAL A 661 7.97 -26.46 6.16
C VAL A 661 8.36 -27.16 4.85
N MET A 662 7.39 -27.42 3.96
CA MET A 662 7.66 -27.98 2.63
C MET A 662 8.54 -27.07 1.77
N CYS A 663 8.24 -25.76 1.70
CA CYS A 663 9.06 -24.80 0.96
C CYS A 663 10.50 -24.77 1.48
N ILE A 664 10.69 -24.82 2.80
CA ILE A 664 12.01 -24.80 3.42
C ILE A 664 12.79 -26.08 3.11
N ARG A 665 12.14 -27.26 3.14
CA ARG A 665 12.75 -28.52 2.71
C ARG A 665 13.13 -28.50 1.22
N GLN A 666 12.28 -27.93 0.37
CA GLN A 666 12.60 -27.77 -1.07
C GLN A 666 13.86 -26.91 -1.28
N ARG A 667 14.00 -25.82 -0.53
CA ARG A 667 15.21 -25.00 -0.54
C ARG A 667 16.45 -25.79 -0.14
N GLN A 668 16.38 -26.55 0.94
CA GLN A 668 17.51 -27.34 1.42
C GLN A 668 17.99 -28.33 0.35
N ASN A 669 17.05 -28.99 -0.35
CA ASN A 669 17.38 -29.85 -1.48
C ASN A 669 18.05 -29.09 -2.62
N LYS A 670 17.56 -27.90 -2.97
CA LYS A 670 18.14 -27.04 -4.01
C LYS A 670 19.57 -26.62 -3.68
N VAL A 671 19.83 -26.18 -2.44
CA VAL A 671 21.17 -25.79 -1.97
C VAL A 671 22.12 -26.98 -1.97
N ASN A 672 21.68 -28.15 -1.50
CA ASN A 672 22.50 -29.37 -1.50
C ASN A 672 22.88 -29.81 -2.92
N GLN A 673 21.96 -29.72 -3.89
CA GLN A 673 22.24 -30.03 -5.29
C GLN A 673 23.26 -29.06 -5.91
N GLN A 674 23.15 -27.75 -5.61
CA GLN A 674 24.10 -26.75 -6.06
C GLN A 674 25.51 -27.02 -5.50
N GLN A 675 25.63 -27.32 -4.20
CA GLN A 675 26.92 -27.65 -3.57
C GLN A 675 27.54 -28.95 -4.12
N ALA A 676 26.72 -29.96 -4.42
CA ALA A 676 27.17 -31.21 -5.05
C ALA A 676 27.63 -30.99 -6.51
N SER A 677 27.02 -30.04 -7.23
CA SER A 677 27.44 -29.69 -8.60
C SER A 677 28.74 -28.88 -8.62
N SER A 678 28.94 -27.96 -7.67
CA SER A 678 30.17 -27.16 -7.57
C SER A 678 31.39 -27.98 -7.14
N SER A 679 31.20 -29.01 -6.30
CA SER A 679 32.29 -29.92 -5.88
C SER A 679 32.73 -30.87 -6.99
N ARG A 680 31.82 -31.30 -7.88
CA ARG A 680 32.16 -32.09 -9.09
C ARG A 680 32.88 -31.26 -10.17
N GLY A 681 32.59 -29.95 -10.26
CA GLY A 681 33.26 -29.04 -11.19
C GLY A 681 34.72 -28.73 -10.81
N THR A 682 35.05 -28.72 -9.52
CA THR A 682 36.41 -28.47 -9.01
C THR A 682 37.33 -29.68 -9.10
N SER A 683 36.80 -30.91 -9.09
CA SER A 683 37.60 -32.12 -9.35
C SER A 683 38.00 -32.30 -10.83
N ALA A 684 37.31 -31.65 -11.76
CA ALA A 684 37.61 -31.74 -13.19
C ALA A 684 38.72 -30.76 -13.66
N SER A 685 39.05 -29.74 -12.85
CA SER A 685 40.10 -28.75 -13.17
C SER A 685 41.48 -29.09 -12.59
N GLN A 686 41.61 -30.12 -11.75
CA GLN A 686 42.90 -30.63 -11.25
C GLN A 686 43.51 -31.76 -12.11
N HIS A 687 42.85 -32.13 -13.21
CA HIS A 687 43.34 -33.11 -14.19
C HIS A 687 43.41 -32.54 -15.62
N LYS A 688 43.93 -31.31 -15.76
CA LYS A 688 44.40 -30.78 -17.04
C LYS A 688 45.78 -30.17 -16.92
#